data_AF-A0A2G6J9G4-F1
#
_entry.id   AF-A0A2G6J9G4-F1
#
_cell.length_a   1.000
_cell.length_b   1.000
_cell.length_c   1.000
_cell.angle_alpha   90.00
_cell.angle_beta   90.00
_cell.angle_gamma   90.00
#
_symmetry.space_group_name_H-M   'P 1'
#
loop_
_entity.id
_entity.type
_entity.pdbx_description
1 polymer ?
#
loop_
_entity_poly.entity_id
_entity_poly.type
_entity_poly.pdbx_seq_one_letter_code
_entity_poly.pdbx_strand_id
1 'polypeptide(L)'
;MEHEPSRWRRSLGPLALLASCAVVLAPLAFGGVLGGVDVLRQELDFRSLLSEALGAFELPHWNPYVLCGTPHLASMSGGPLHPLHLALAPWLSPAAAINVSVALSLIAAAFGAWLLARRLAEHRAAALAGGLLFALGGVMLGHLEAGHVSLVATYALLPWVALALDRLQQRPEPARLLVAGVALALFVLSGHPQLIVLGGLGLVALLRLRSWLSPAHRGPRRWVFIAASGGLGALLSAHQWLPALHFAARSGRARSDDPLFHQLGTFAARDLLQLLAPATLGPRPGALPWETCAFIGVVGLTLALAAALTRQKGALALCALAGLATGLAFGPLQAVIPGLSLFRVPGRFVVLLALALAALAVWGLAAAGPRLTLAAAGVVAALALSLGLALEAELVSVAGYALRVALPLAALGALSVAALRGRLALERWRWLVVGLLTVELVIGGMGRLRTKPAPPPIPSAIARHVRLTAPRESGRALLLDPLPLNAGVRARLLTIGGYIPAASERFRRYFALAAGYPPARQLVRFTTRRLSPGLVNLGMRWIVAPKGVALPRGVRLAAEAGALRLWALERPAPRARILRRTANAKDGAEAAAIAARGRVDPREVAVLERPLPRSRPQGRFVMGGPTRDRIRWRRQGLARLTLDVALARPAMVVLADAYDPGWRAWSNDRPLEPVAVDGALLGLYLGEGEHELRLRYRPEGWAAAGWLALVGVLCGLALLVGARRRAATRGGGGRPAPVRR
;
A
#
# COMPACT_ATOMS: atom_id res chain seq x y z
N MET A 1 2.01 -36.90 41.13
CA MET A 1 1.01 -36.72 40.05
C MET A 1 1.06 -35.30 39.55
N GLU A 2 1.96 -35.01 38.59
CA GLU A 2 2.00 -33.71 37.92
C GLU A 2 0.75 -33.56 37.06
N HIS A 3 -0.15 -32.63 37.46
CA HIS A 3 -1.32 -32.28 36.68
C HIS A 3 -0.88 -31.74 35.32
N GLU A 4 -1.08 -32.54 34.26
CA GLU A 4 -1.07 -32.04 32.89
C GLU A 4 -1.95 -30.78 32.84
N PRO A 5 -1.43 -29.61 32.47
CA PRO A 5 -2.25 -28.40 32.45
C PRO A 5 -3.39 -28.61 31.47
N SER A 6 -4.61 -28.62 32.03
CA SER A 6 -5.88 -28.80 31.35
C SER A 6 -5.93 -28.09 29.99
N ARG A 7 -6.51 -28.75 28.99
CA ARG A 7 -6.56 -28.27 27.60
C ARG A 7 -7.04 -26.81 27.47
N TRP A 8 -7.93 -26.35 28.36
CA TRP A 8 -8.42 -24.97 28.38
C TRP A 8 -7.34 -23.91 28.65
N ARG A 9 -6.34 -24.20 29.50
CA ARG A 9 -5.22 -23.26 29.77
C ARG A 9 -4.31 -23.04 28.57
N ARG A 10 -4.34 -23.93 27.57
CA ARG A 10 -3.60 -23.77 26.30
C ARG A 10 -4.32 -22.79 25.34
N SER A 11 -5.62 -22.61 25.49
CA SER A 11 -6.47 -21.79 24.61
C SER A 11 -6.65 -20.34 25.06
N LEU A 12 -6.31 -20.00 26.31
CA LEU A 12 -6.52 -18.65 26.88
C LEU A 12 -5.78 -17.53 26.13
N GLY A 13 -4.54 -17.77 25.69
CA GLY A 13 -3.75 -16.76 24.97
C GLY A 13 -4.39 -16.34 23.64
N PRO A 14 -4.67 -17.29 22.73
CA PRO A 14 -5.43 -17.04 21.51
C PRO A 14 -6.77 -16.34 21.73
N LEU A 15 -7.56 -16.79 22.72
CA LEU A 15 -8.85 -16.18 23.04
C LEU A 15 -8.71 -14.73 23.53
N ALA A 16 -7.70 -14.45 24.36
CA ALA A 16 -7.41 -13.09 24.81
C ALA A 16 -7.00 -12.18 23.64
N LEU A 17 -6.16 -12.65 22.71
CA LEU A 17 -5.80 -11.88 21.51
C LEU A 17 -7.03 -11.56 20.66
N LEU A 18 -7.89 -12.56 20.43
CA LEU A 18 -9.13 -12.37 19.67
C LEU A 18 -10.06 -11.39 20.36
N ALA A 19 -10.25 -11.51 21.67
CA ALA A 19 -11.08 -10.60 22.45
C ALA A 19 -10.56 -9.16 22.38
N SER A 20 -9.24 -8.94 22.57
CA SER A 20 -8.65 -7.61 22.48
C SER A 20 -8.73 -7.02 21.08
N CYS A 21 -8.51 -7.83 20.04
CA CYS A 21 -8.72 -7.40 18.65
C CYS A 21 -10.19 -7.07 18.38
N ALA A 22 -11.12 -7.88 18.88
CA ALA A 22 -12.55 -7.68 18.69
C ALA A 22 -13.04 -6.36 19.31
N VAL A 23 -12.53 -5.98 20.49
CA VAL A 23 -12.84 -4.68 21.11
C VAL A 23 -12.41 -3.52 20.21
N VAL A 24 -11.19 -3.56 19.67
CA VAL A 24 -10.67 -2.50 18.77
C VAL A 24 -11.38 -2.50 17.41
N LEU A 25 -11.77 -3.67 16.92
CA LEU A 25 -12.46 -3.84 15.64
C LEU A 25 -13.98 -3.66 15.73
N ALA A 26 -14.55 -3.58 16.94
CA ALA A 26 -16.00 -3.45 17.16
C ALA A 26 -16.65 -2.35 16.29
N PRO A 27 -16.04 -1.16 16.09
CA PRO A 27 -16.63 -0.15 15.20
C PRO A 27 -16.85 -0.61 13.75
N LEU A 28 -16.06 -1.57 13.25
CA LEU A 28 -16.20 -2.14 11.90
C LEU A 28 -17.38 -3.12 11.80
N ALA A 29 -17.79 -3.75 12.91
CA ALA A 29 -18.87 -4.73 12.94
C ALA A 29 -20.26 -4.07 12.92
N PHE A 30 -20.36 -2.86 13.49
CA PHE A 30 -21.63 -2.15 13.69
C PHE A 30 -21.75 -0.86 12.85
N GLY A 31 -20.82 -0.60 11.92
CA GLY A 31 -20.72 0.68 11.22
C GLY A 31 -20.44 0.57 9.72
N GLY A 32 -20.21 1.72 9.07
CA GLY A 32 -19.85 1.80 7.66
C GLY A 32 -18.45 1.27 7.34
N VAL A 33 -17.77 1.88 6.37
CA VAL A 33 -16.38 1.48 6.03
C VAL A 33 -15.38 2.17 6.97
N LEU A 34 -14.21 1.57 7.16
CA LEU A 34 -13.07 2.22 7.82
C LEU A 34 -12.91 3.68 7.35
N GLY A 35 -12.99 4.61 8.30
CA GLY A 35 -13.18 6.04 8.06
C GLY A 35 -11.91 6.84 7.75
N GLY A 36 -10.79 6.13 7.51
CA GLY A 36 -9.50 6.72 7.19
C GLY A 36 -9.53 7.47 5.85
N VAL A 37 -8.76 8.55 5.76
CA VAL A 37 -8.76 9.44 4.59
C VAL A 37 -8.42 8.67 3.31
N ASP A 38 -7.45 7.76 3.37
CA ASP A 38 -7.02 6.98 2.20
C ASP A 38 -8.05 5.92 1.79
N VAL A 39 -8.81 5.38 2.74
CA VAL A 39 -9.91 4.47 2.40
C VAL A 39 -10.98 5.20 1.59
N LEU A 40 -11.38 6.37 2.07
CA LEU A 40 -12.48 7.13 1.49
C LEU A 40 -12.10 7.80 0.16
N ARG A 41 -10.81 8.10 -0.04
CA ARG A 41 -10.30 8.76 -1.25
C ARG A 41 -9.72 7.82 -2.29
N GLN A 42 -9.38 6.59 -1.92
CA GLN A 42 -8.57 5.72 -2.77
C GLN A 42 -8.90 4.24 -2.65
N GLU A 43 -8.79 3.62 -1.46
CA GLU A 43 -8.88 2.16 -1.36
C GLU A 43 -10.27 1.63 -1.76
N LEU A 44 -11.34 2.34 -1.43
CA LEU A 44 -12.69 2.00 -1.88
C LEU A 44 -12.81 1.97 -3.41
N ASP A 45 -12.20 2.94 -4.07
CA ASP A 45 -12.22 3.05 -5.53
C ASP A 45 -11.40 1.92 -6.16
N PHE A 46 -10.23 1.60 -5.60
CA PHE A 46 -9.40 0.49 -6.06
C PHE A 46 -10.08 -0.87 -5.87
N ARG A 47 -10.78 -1.10 -4.75
CA ARG A 47 -11.58 -2.32 -4.56
C ARG A 47 -12.77 -2.41 -5.50
N SER A 48 -13.36 -1.28 -5.86
CA SER A 48 -14.44 -1.24 -6.85
C SER A 48 -13.92 -1.58 -8.25
N LEU A 49 -12.76 -1.05 -8.64
CA LEU A 49 -12.09 -1.39 -9.89
C LEU A 49 -11.70 -2.89 -9.95
N LEU A 50 -11.17 -3.44 -8.85
CA LEU A 50 -10.82 -4.85 -8.77
C LEU A 50 -12.06 -5.74 -8.95
N SER A 51 -13.14 -5.43 -8.23
CA SER A 51 -14.42 -6.17 -8.35
C SER A 51 -14.97 -6.10 -9.77
N GLU A 52 -14.93 -4.92 -10.43
CA GLU A 52 -15.34 -4.77 -11.82
C GLU A 52 -14.48 -5.58 -12.79
N ALA A 53 -13.15 -5.55 -12.63
CA ALA A 53 -12.24 -6.31 -13.49
C ALA A 53 -12.49 -7.82 -13.38
N LEU A 54 -12.58 -8.33 -12.15
CA LEU A 54 -12.83 -9.76 -11.90
C LEU A 54 -14.20 -10.19 -12.42
N GLY A 55 -15.24 -9.36 -12.28
CA GLY A 55 -16.56 -9.62 -12.86
C GLY A 55 -16.56 -9.68 -14.39
N ALA A 56 -15.57 -9.05 -15.05
CA ALA A 56 -15.34 -9.14 -16.49
C ALA A 56 -14.36 -10.25 -16.90
N PHE A 57 -13.92 -11.10 -15.96
CA PHE A 57 -12.84 -12.09 -16.15
C PHE A 57 -11.53 -11.45 -16.66
N GLU A 58 -11.24 -10.25 -16.17
CA GLU A 58 -10.03 -9.50 -16.47
C GLU A 58 -9.26 -9.19 -15.17
N LEU A 59 -7.96 -8.91 -15.30
CA LEU A 59 -7.19 -8.27 -14.23
C LEU A 59 -7.18 -6.75 -14.44
N PRO A 60 -7.11 -5.94 -13.36
CA PRO A 60 -7.13 -4.49 -13.46
C PRO A 60 -5.79 -3.92 -13.93
N HIS A 61 -5.34 -4.31 -15.13
CA HIS A 61 -4.09 -3.82 -15.73
C HIS A 61 -4.11 -2.30 -15.94
N TRP A 62 -5.26 -1.77 -16.35
CA TRP A 62 -5.46 -0.35 -16.66
C TRP A 62 -6.68 0.17 -15.91
N ASN A 63 -6.55 1.36 -15.32
CA ASN A 63 -7.67 2.10 -14.75
C ASN A 63 -8.02 3.27 -15.69
N PRO A 64 -9.10 3.20 -16.48
CA PRO A 64 -9.45 4.25 -17.44
C PRO A 64 -10.16 5.45 -16.79
N TYR A 65 -10.56 5.35 -15.51
CA TYR A 65 -11.44 6.31 -14.86
C TYR A 65 -10.71 7.51 -14.25
N VAL A 66 -9.39 7.46 -14.11
CA VAL A 66 -8.59 8.54 -13.53
C VAL A 66 -7.41 8.87 -14.44
N LEU A 67 -7.01 10.14 -14.46
CA LEU A 67 -5.80 10.62 -15.14
C LEU A 67 -5.75 10.26 -16.64
N CYS A 68 -6.90 10.23 -17.31
CA CYS A 68 -7.04 9.72 -18.68
C CYS A 68 -6.60 8.26 -18.88
N GLY A 69 -6.38 7.50 -17.81
CA GLY A 69 -5.85 6.16 -17.84
C GLY A 69 -4.54 6.00 -17.07
N THR A 70 -4.39 4.94 -16.29
CA THR A 70 -3.14 4.65 -15.57
C THR A 70 -2.87 3.14 -15.41
N PRO A 71 -1.60 2.70 -15.44
CA PRO A 71 -1.18 1.31 -15.17
C PRO A 71 -1.46 0.85 -13.72
N HIS A 72 -2.70 0.48 -13.43
CA HIS A 72 -3.13 0.22 -12.05
C HIS A 72 -2.47 -1.02 -11.42
N LEU A 73 -2.37 -2.12 -12.15
CA LEU A 73 -1.68 -3.32 -11.63
C LEU A 73 -0.18 -3.04 -11.38
N ALA A 74 0.46 -2.36 -12.34
CA ALA A 74 1.89 -2.03 -12.26
C ALA A 74 2.19 -0.99 -11.17
N SER A 75 1.24 -0.14 -10.79
CA SER A 75 1.43 0.81 -9.70
C SER A 75 1.42 0.17 -8.30
N MET A 76 1.16 -1.14 -8.20
CA MET A 76 0.91 -1.91 -6.97
C MET A 76 -0.21 -1.37 -6.07
N SER A 77 -0.93 -0.34 -6.51
CA SER A 77 -1.75 0.47 -5.62
C SER A 77 -3.02 -0.30 -5.23
N GLY A 78 -3.30 -0.41 -3.93
CA GLY A 78 -4.42 -1.19 -3.39
C GLY A 78 -4.20 -2.70 -3.33
N GLY A 79 -2.99 -3.19 -3.65
CA GLY A 79 -2.65 -4.62 -3.61
C GLY A 79 -3.55 -5.50 -4.48
N PRO A 80 -3.64 -5.26 -5.80
CA PRO A 80 -4.63 -5.90 -6.68
C PRO A 80 -4.43 -7.42 -6.82
N LEU A 81 -3.21 -7.93 -6.58
CA LEU A 81 -2.90 -9.36 -6.63
C LEU A 81 -2.76 -9.99 -5.24
N HIS A 82 -3.09 -9.27 -4.17
CA HIS A 82 -3.05 -9.84 -2.83
C HIS A 82 -4.12 -10.95 -2.71
N PRO A 83 -3.78 -12.18 -2.28
CA PRO A 83 -4.72 -13.31 -2.31
C PRO A 83 -6.00 -13.06 -1.53
N LEU A 84 -5.92 -12.38 -0.38
CA LEU A 84 -7.12 -12.03 0.38
C LEU A 84 -8.02 -11.05 -0.38
N HIS A 85 -7.44 -10.13 -1.15
CA HIS A 85 -8.22 -9.15 -1.91
C HIS A 85 -8.92 -9.81 -3.10
N LEU A 86 -8.20 -10.69 -3.81
CA LEU A 86 -8.75 -11.51 -4.89
C LEU A 86 -9.86 -12.44 -4.38
N ALA A 87 -9.67 -13.03 -3.20
CA ALA A 87 -10.65 -13.94 -2.61
C ALA A 87 -11.92 -13.20 -2.18
N LEU A 88 -11.83 -11.97 -1.64
CA LEU A 88 -13.00 -11.24 -1.12
C LEU A 88 -13.76 -10.44 -2.18
N ALA A 89 -13.08 -9.95 -3.23
CA ALA A 89 -13.65 -9.03 -4.20
C ALA A 89 -14.87 -9.56 -5.00
N PRO A 90 -15.01 -10.87 -5.30
CA PRO A 90 -16.20 -11.39 -5.97
C PRO A 90 -17.44 -11.52 -5.07
N TRP A 91 -17.24 -11.68 -3.75
CA TRP A 91 -18.33 -12.07 -2.83
C TRP A 91 -18.82 -10.93 -1.95
N LEU A 92 -17.98 -9.92 -1.71
CA LEU A 92 -18.28 -8.82 -0.80
C LEU A 92 -18.32 -7.49 -1.54
N SER A 93 -19.13 -6.56 -1.01
CA SER A 93 -19.05 -5.16 -1.43
C SER A 93 -17.64 -4.61 -1.16
N PRO A 94 -17.16 -3.61 -1.93
CA PRO A 94 -15.83 -3.02 -1.71
C PRO A 94 -15.57 -2.56 -0.27
N ALA A 95 -16.60 -2.01 0.40
CA ALA A 95 -16.53 -1.59 1.79
C ALA A 95 -16.37 -2.78 2.75
N ALA A 96 -17.20 -3.82 2.59
CA ALA A 96 -17.13 -5.03 3.40
C ALA A 96 -15.79 -5.77 3.20
N ALA A 97 -15.31 -5.86 1.96
CA ALA A 97 -14.03 -6.46 1.63
C ALA A 97 -12.86 -5.75 2.33
N ILE A 98 -12.89 -4.41 2.44
CA ILE A 98 -11.89 -3.64 3.20
C ILE A 98 -11.97 -3.96 4.69
N ASN A 99 -13.17 -3.89 5.29
CA ASN A 99 -13.34 -4.14 6.72
C ASN A 99 -12.87 -5.55 7.10
N VAL A 100 -13.25 -6.56 6.32
CA VAL A 100 -12.80 -7.95 6.53
C VAL A 100 -11.30 -8.11 6.31
N SER A 101 -10.73 -7.47 5.28
CA SER A 101 -9.27 -7.51 5.03
C SER A 101 -8.49 -6.93 6.20
N VAL A 102 -8.96 -5.82 6.76
CA VAL A 102 -8.38 -5.13 7.91
C VAL A 102 -8.47 -5.99 9.17
N ALA A 103 -9.64 -6.55 9.47
CA ALA A 103 -9.85 -7.41 10.62
C ALA A 103 -8.93 -8.64 10.59
N LEU A 104 -8.88 -9.32 9.44
CA LEU A 104 -8.02 -10.50 9.26
C LEU A 104 -6.53 -10.13 9.34
N SER A 105 -6.14 -8.97 8.83
CA SER A 105 -4.75 -8.49 8.93
C SER A 105 -4.36 -8.22 10.38
N LEU A 106 -5.21 -7.57 11.17
CA LEU A 106 -4.94 -7.28 12.58
C LEU A 106 -4.82 -8.57 13.39
N ILE A 107 -5.74 -9.53 13.17
CA ILE A 107 -5.70 -10.85 13.81
C ILE A 107 -4.42 -11.58 13.40
N ALA A 108 -4.08 -11.60 12.10
CA ALA A 108 -2.85 -12.22 11.64
C ALA A 108 -1.61 -11.58 12.29
N ALA A 109 -1.56 -10.26 12.42
CA ALA A 109 -0.48 -9.54 13.10
C ALA A 109 -0.31 -10.01 14.55
N ALA A 110 -1.43 -10.06 15.30
CA ALA A 110 -1.45 -10.47 16.71
C ALA A 110 -0.94 -11.90 16.90
N PHE A 111 -1.45 -12.84 16.11
CA PHE A 111 -1.08 -14.25 16.21
C PHE A 111 0.35 -14.51 15.73
N GLY A 112 0.78 -13.87 14.64
CA GLY A 112 2.15 -13.99 14.15
C GLY A 112 3.17 -13.50 15.18
N ALA A 113 2.91 -12.33 15.77
CA ALA A 113 3.76 -11.74 16.80
C ALA A 113 3.75 -12.58 18.09
N TRP A 114 2.61 -13.10 18.51
CA TRP A 114 2.51 -14.03 19.63
C TRP A 114 3.35 -15.30 19.42
N LEU A 115 3.23 -15.94 18.25
CA LEU A 115 4.00 -17.14 17.91
C LEU A 115 5.51 -16.87 17.82
N LEU A 116 5.90 -15.71 17.31
CA LEU A 116 7.30 -15.26 17.32
C LEU A 116 7.78 -14.97 18.74
N ALA A 117 6.97 -14.34 19.58
CA ALA A 117 7.32 -14.04 20.96
C ALA A 117 7.53 -15.31 21.81
N ARG A 118 6.76 -16.38 21.54
CA ARG A 118 7.00 -17.73 22.14
C ARG A 118 8.37 -18.33 21.81
N ARG A 119 9.08 -17.77 20.82
CA ARG A 119 10.43 -18.18 20.40
C ARG A 119 11.52 -17.29 20.97
N LEU A 120 11.13 -16.13 21.50
CA LEU A 120 12.01 -15.20 22.18
C LEU A 120 11.99 -15.47 23.69
N ALA A 121 10.81 -15.79 24.24
CA ALA A 121 10.63 -16.17 25.63
C ALA A 121 9.78 -17.44 25.75
N GLU A 122 10.17 -18.37 26.62
CA GLU A 122 9.42 -19.60 26.89
C GLU A 122 8.13 -19.34 27.71
N HIS A 123 7.92 -18.10 28.14
CA HIS A 123 6.82 -17.71 29.02
C HIS A 123 5.54 -17.32 28.28
N ARG A 124 4.39 -17.90 28.69
CA ARG A 124 3.09 -17.68 28.03
C ARG A 124 2.59 -16.24 28.13
N ALA A 125 2.66 -15.64 29.32
CA ALA A 125 2.26 -14.24 29.53
C ALA A 125 3.11 -13.26 28.68
N ALA A 126 4.43 -13.45 28.66
CA ALA A 126 5.33 -12.64 27.84
C ALA A 126 5.03 -12.78 26.35
N ALA A 127 4.75 -14.00 25.87
CA ALA A 127 4.35 -14.20 24.50
C ALA A 127 3.04 -13.45 24.16
N LEU A 128 2.04 -13.49 25.05
CA LEU A 128 0.79 -12.76 24.88
C LEU A 128 1.04 -11.25 24.78
N ALA A 129 1.90 -10.69 25.65
CA ALA A 129 2.31 -9.29 25.59
C ALA A 129 2.90 -8.92 24.22
N GLY A 130 3.74 -9.77 23.64
CA GLY A 130 4.31 -9.54 22.31
C GLY A 130 3.27 -9.47 21.19
N GLY A 131 2.26 -10.34 21.23
CA GLY A 131 1.12 -10.30 20.29
C GLY A 131 0.31 -9.00 20.40
N LEU A 132 0.01 -8.60 21.64
CA LEU A 132 -0.74 -7.37 21.94
C LEU A 132 0.03 -6.11 21.55
N LEU A 133 1.30 -6.00 21.93
CA LEU A 133 2.15 -4.84 21.63
C LEU A 133 2.29 -4.59 20.13
N PHE A 134 2.41 -5.65 19.33
CA PHE A 134 2.55 -5.49 17.88
C PHE A 134 1.23 -5.14 17.20
N ALA A 135 0.14 -5.83 17.56
CA ALA A 135 -1.16 -5.61 16.92
C ALA A 135 -1.83 -4.32 17.38
N LEU A 136 -1.75 -4.00 18.67
CA LEU A 136 -2.42 -2.84 19.28
C LEU A 136 -1.44 -1.69 19.56
N GLY A 137 -0.21 -1.76 19.03
CA GLY A 137 0.75 -0.67 19.07
C GLY A 137 0.40 0.46 18.09
N GLY A 138 1.01 1.62 18.32
CA GLY A 138 0.77 2.85 17.58
C GLY A 138 1.00 2.76 16.09
N VAL A 139 1.99 1.97 15.66
CA VAL A 139 2.27 1.78 14.23
C VAL A 139 1.09 1.13 13.53
N MET A 140 0.53 0.07 14.09
CA MET A 140 -0.62 -0.61 13.49
C MET A 140 -1.87 0.29 13.57
N LEU A 141 -2.17 0.81 14.76
CA LEU A 141 -3.38 1.60 15.00
C LEU A 141 -3.40 2.94 14.26
N GLY A 142 -2.27 3.64 14.18
CA GLY A 142 -2.15 4.89 13.43
C GLY A 142 -2.37 4.69 11.93
N HIS A 143 -1.88 3.57 11.39
CA HIS A 143 -2.08 3.26 9.97
C HIS A 143 -3.50 2.76 9.66
N LEU A 144 -4.15 2.09 10.61
CA LEU A 144 -5.58 1.79 10.55
C LEU A 144 -6.42 3.07 10.56
N GLU A 145 -6.13 4.00 11.47
CA GLU A 145 -6.78 5.31 11.56
C GLU A 145 -6.64 6.11 10.25
N ALA A 146 -5.45 6.11 9.64
CA ALA A 146 -5.22 6.76 8.36
C ALA A 146 -5.91 6.06 7.18
N GLY A 147 -6.23 4.77 7.31
CA GLY A 147 -6.85 3.97 6.26
C GLY A 147 -5.86 3.30 5.30
N HIS A 148 -4.62 3.07 5.72
CA HIS A 148 -3.59 2.48 4.87
C HIS A 148 -3.67 0.94 4.83
N VAL A 149 -4.70 0.41 4.16
CA VAL A 149 -4.99 -1.03 4.13
C VAL A 149 -3.80 -1.87 3.64
N SER A 150 -3.10 -1.42 2.58
CA SER A 150 -1.93 -2.12 2.04
C SER A 150 -0.72 -2.12 3.01
N LEU A 151 -0.51 -1.03 3.75
CA LEU A 151 0.52 -0.95 4.80
C LEU A 151 0.22 -1.92 5.95
N VAL A 152 -1.03 -1.91 6.43
CA VAL A 152 -1.50 -2.80 7.51
C VAL A 152 -1.34 -4.27 7.13
N ALA A 153 -1.73 -4.67 5.92
CA ALA A 153 -1.54 -6.04 5.43
C ALA A 153 -0.05 -6.43 5.38
N THR A 154 0.82 -5.51 4.97
CA THR A 154 2.28 -5.73 4.93
C THR A 154 2.85 -5.91 6.35
N TYR A 155 2.46 -5.04 7.29
CA TYR A 155 2.87 -5.15 8.69
C TYR A 155 2.42 -6.45 9.33
N ALA A 156 1.18 -6.89 9.05
CA ALA A 156 0.63 -8.11 9.60
C ALA A 156 1.46 -9.36 9.27
N LEU A 157 2.14 -9.38 8.13
CA LEU A 157 2.96 -10.50 7.68
C LEU A 157 4.39 -10.48 8.22
N LEU A 158 4.91 -9.34 8.72
CA LEU A 158 6.28 -9.24 9.25
C LEU A 158 6.61 -10.32 10.30
N PRO A 159 5.78 -10.52 11.34
CA PRO A 159 6.07 -11.55 12.35
C PRO A 159 6.02 -12.97 11.79
N TRP A 160 5.17 -13.24 10.79
CA TRP A 160 5.08 -14.55 10.14
C TRP A 160 6.30 -14.84 9.30
N VAL A 161 6.79 -13.86 8.54
CA VAL A 161 8.03 -13.98 7.76
C VAL A 161 9.21 -14.18 8.71
N ALA A 162 9.33 -13.38 9.78
CA ALA A 162 10.35 -13.53 10.79
C ALA A 162 10.33 -14.94 11.41
N LEU A 163 9.14 -15.43 11.78
CA LEU A 163 8.95 -16.77 12.34
C LEU A 163 9.33 -17.89 11.35
N ALA A 164 8.95 -17.75 10.08
CA ALA A 164 9.28 -18.73 9.05
C ALA A 164 10.78 -18.79 8.77
N LEU A 165 11.43 -17.63 8.65
CA LEU A 165 12.88 -17.52 8.45
C LEU A 165 13.67 -18.01 9.67
N ASP A 166 13.22 -17.69 10.89
CA ASP A 166 13.80 -18.19 12.14
C ASP A 166 13.76 -19.74 12.18
N ARG A 167 12.63 -20.35 11.81
CA ARG A 167 12.51 -21.82 11.73
C ARG A 167 13.40 -22.41 10.64
N LEU A 168 13.51 -21.75 9.49
CA LEU A 168 14.37 -22.18 8.39
C LEU A 168 15.85 -22.11 8.78
N GLN A 169 16.26 -21.03 9.43
CA GLN A 169 17.62 -20.85 9.91
C GLN A 169 17.99 -21.92 10.93
N GLN A 170 17.06 -22.31 11.82
CA GLN A 170 17.32 -23.38 12.79
C GLN A 170 17.45 -24.76 12.18
N ARG A 171 16.60 -25.11 11.20
CA ARG A 171 16.74 -26.36 10.45
C ARG A 171 16.54 -26.10 8.97
N PRO A 172 17.62 -26.11 8.16
CA PRO A 172 17.53 -25.87 6.72
C PRO A 172 16.96 -27.10 5.99
N GLU A 173 15.62 -27.14 5.87
CA GLU A 173 14.86 -28.22 5.23
C GLU A 173 13.92 -27.67 4.12
N PRO A 174 13.63 -28.47 3.07
CA PRO A 174 12.79 -28.03 1.94
C PRO A 174 11.40 -27.51 2.31
N ALA A 175 10.70 -28.16 3.26
CA ALA A 175 9.39 -27.71 3.72
C ALA A 175 9.43 -26.32 4.37
N ARG A 176 10.47 -26.03 5.15
CA ARG A 176 10.63 -24.72 5.80
C ARG A 176 11.04 -23.64 4.81
N LEU A 177 11.82 -24.01 3.79
CA LEU A 177 12.15 -23.14 2.67
C LEU A 177 10.88 -22.75 1.91
N LEU A 178 10.02 -23.72 1.60
CA LEU A 178 8.73 -23.47 0.96
C LEU A 178 7.86 -22.51 1.79
N VAL A 179 7.68 -22.78 3.09
CA VAL A 179 6.90 -21.91 3.98
C VAL A 179 7.46 -20.49 4.05
N ALA A 180 8.79 -20.35 4.17
CA ALA A 180 9.44 -19.04 4.19
C ALA A 180 9.29 -18.30 2.84
N GLY A 181 9.46 -19.00 1.72
CA GLY A 181 9.29 -18.42 0.39
C GLY A 181 7.85 -17.98 0.10
N VAL A 182 6.85 -18.77 0.53
CA VAL A 182 5.44 -18.38 0.43
C VAL A 182 5.13 -17.19 1.32
N ALA A 183 5.63 -17.17 2.57
CA ALA A 183 5.45 -16.02 3.45
C ALA A 183 6.05 -14.73 2.87
N LEU A 184 7.25 -14.83 2.28
CA LEU A 184 7.89 -13.72 1.56
C LEU A 184 7.10 -13.29 0.32
N ALA A 185 6.56 -14.24 -0.45
CA ALA A 185 5.72 -13.92 -1.60
C ALA A 185 4.47 -13.14 -1.18
N LEU A 186 3.76 -13.60 -0.13
CA LEU A 186 2.60 -12.89 0.43
C LEU A 186 2.97 -11.48 0.91
N PHE A 187 4.14 -11.35 1.55
CA PHE A 187 4.66 -10.06 2.01
C PHE A 187 4.90 -9.08 0.85
N VAL A 188 5.39 -9.56 -0.30
CA VAL A 188 5.52 -8.73 -1.52
C VAL A 188 4.15 -8.41 -2.14
N LEU A 189 3.23 -9.37 -2.15
CA LEU A 189 1.89 -9.22 -2.74
C LEU A 189 0.99 -8.24 -1.98
N SER A 190 1.33 -7.84 -0.76
CA SER A 190 0.62 -6.80 -0.01
C SER A 190 0.70 -5.40 -0.64
N GLY A 191 1.58 -5.19 -1.62
CA GLY A 191 1.52 -4.03 -2.53
C GLY A 191 2.16 -2.74 -2.00
N HIS A 192 3.13 -2.83 -1.08
CA HIS A 192 3.82 -1.65 -0.54
C HIS A 192 5.35 -1.71 -0.68
N PRO A 193 5.92 -1.27 -1.83
CA PRO A 193 7.35 -1.44 -2.17
C PRO A 193 8.34 -1.00 -1.10
N GLN A 194 8.10 0.16 -0.48
CA GLN A 194 8.99 0.70 0.55
C GLN A 194 9.09 -0.25 1.75
N LEU A 195 7.98 -0.74 2.27
CA LEU A 195 7.99 -1.64 3.41
C LEU A 195 8.57 -3.01 3.08
N ILE A 196 8.43 -3.46 1.84
CA ILE A 196 9.06 -4.70 1.40
C ILE A 196 10.58 -4.61 1.57
N VAL A 197 11.17 -3.48 1.15
CA VAL A 197 12.61 -3.22 1.33
C VAL A 197 12.96 -3.03 2.81
N LEU A 198 12.26 -2.14 3.53
CA LEU A 198 12.58 -1.83 4.93
C LEU A 198 12.40 -3.04 5.85
N GLY A 199 11.29 -3.76 5.68
CA GLY A 199 11.01 -5.00 6.39
C GLY A 199 12.02 -6.10 6.05
N GLY A 200 12.40 -6.23 4.79
CA GLY A 200 13.47 -7.14 4.36
C GLY A 200 14.79 -6.88 5.07
N LEU A 201 15.23 -5.62 5.13
CA LEU A 201 16.44 -5.21 5.87
C LEU A 201 16.32 -5.52 7.37
N GLY A 202 15.18 -5.21 7.99
CA GLY A 202 14.92 -5.52 9.40
C GLY A 202 14.95 -7.03 9.69
N LEU A 203 14.41 -7.86 8.79
CA LEU A 203 14.44 -9.32 8.89
C LEU A 203 15.87 -9.86 8.79
N VAL A 204 16.68 -9.34 7.86
CA VAL A 204 18.09 -9.72 7.74
C VAL A 204 18.88 -9.33 9.00
N ALA A 205 18.66 -8.12 9.53
CA ALA A 205 19.27 -7.67 10.78
C ALA A 205 18.91 -8.60 11.94
N LEU A 206 17.64 -8.98 12.07
CA LEU A 206 17.17 -9.93 13.08
C LEU A 206 17.85 -11.30 12.95
N LEU A 207 17.95 -11.86 11.74
CA LEU A 207 18.58 -13.17 11.50
C LEU A 207 20.10 -13.15 11.76
N ARG A 208 20.77 -12.04 11.43
CA ARG A 208 22.19 -11.83 11.77
C ARG A 208 22.37 -11.75 13.27
N LEU A 209 21.50 -11.02 13.95
CA LEU A 209 21.49 -10.94 15.41
C LEU A 209 21.34 -12.33 16.04
N ARG A 210 20.40 -13.16 15.58
CA ARG A 210 20.26 -14.54 16.10
C ARG A 210 21.51 -15.39 15.86
N SER A 211 22.16 -15.23 14.70
CA SER A 211 23.42 -15.92 14.38
C SER A 211 24.57 -15.50 15.30
N TRP A 212 24.60 -14.23 15.68
CA TRP A 212 25.60 -13.69 16.60
C TRP A 212 25.39 -14.24 18.01
N LEU A 213 24.15 -14.17 18.51
CA LEU A 213 23.78 -14.58 19.87
C LEU A 213 23.82 -16.10 20.08
N SER A 214 23.59 -16.91 19.03
CA SER A 214 23.49 -18.36 19.16
C SER A 214 24.34 -19.06 18.09
N PRO A 215 25.42 -19.77 18.47
CA PRO A 215 26.23 -20.57 17.55
C PRO A 215 25.41 -21.59 16.77
N ALA A 216 24.33 -22.10 17.39
CA ALA A 216 23.36 -23.01 16.77
C ALA A 216 22.58 -22.39 15.61
N HIS A 217 22.80 -21.11 15.24
CA HIS A 217 22.24 -20.41 14.08
C HIS A 217 23.30 -20.04 13.02
N ARG A 218 24.57 -20.41 13.22
CA ARG A 218 25.69 -20.09 12.31
C ARG A 218 25.86 -21.14 11.21
N GLY A 219 26.45 -20.73 10.08
CA GLY A 219 26.87 -21.61 8.99
C GLY A 219 26.38 -21.18 7.59
N PRO A 220 27.20 -21.34 6.54
CA PRO A 220 26.90 -20.83 5.19
C PRO A 220 25.66 -21.48 4.57
N ARG A 221 25.45 -22.78 4.82
CA ARG A 221 24.28 -23.53 4.34
C ARG A 221 22.94 -22.87 4.73
N ARG A 222 22.85 -22.25 5.91
CA ARG A 222 21.61 -21.60 6.36
C ARG A 222 21.31 -20.35 5.52
N TRP A 223 22.35 -19.59 5.18
CA TRP A 223 22.22 -18.42 4.31
C TRP A 223 21.87 -18.79 2.88
N VAL A 224 22.35 -19.95 2.38
CA VAL A 224 21.89 -20.51 1.09
C VAL A 224 20.39 -20.80 1.13
N PHE A 225 19.88 -21.44 2.18
CA PHE A 225 18.44 -21.71 2.31
C PHE A 225 17.62 -20.43 2.46
N ILE A 226 18.10 -19.45 3.22
CA ILE A 226 17.47 -18.13 3.35
C ILE A 226 17.42 -17.44 1.97
N ALA A 227 18.54 -17.38 1.25
CA ALA A 227 18.60 -16.82 -0.09
C ALA A 227 17.68 -17.55 -1.08
N ALA A 228 17.66 -18.89 -1.04
CA ALA A 228 16.76 -19.71 -1.86
C ALA A 228 15.28 -19.48 -1.53
N SER A 229 14.92 -19.25 -0.25
CA SER A 229 13.56 -18.85 0.12
C SER A 229 13.21 -17.45 -0.38
N GLY A 230 14.17 -16.52 -0.39
CA GLY A 230 14.04 -15.20 -1.02
C GLY A 230 13.84 -15.30 -2.53
N GLY A 231 14.61 -16.15 -3.21
CA GLY A 231 14.45 -16.43 -4.63
C GLY A 231 13.08 -17.03 -4.94
N LEU A 232 12.62 -18.02 -4.16
CA LEU A 232 11.27 -18.57 -4.30
C LEU A 232 10.19 -17.51 -4.09
N GLY A 233 10.31 -16.68 -3.06
CA GLY A 233 9.38 -15.59 -2.80
C GLY A 233 9.33 -14.57 -3.94
N ALA A 234 10.49 -14.22 -4.51
CA ALA A 234 10.59 -13.34 -5.67
C ALA A 234 9.95 -13.96 -6.93
N LEU A 235 10.18 -15.25 -7.18
CA LEU A 235 9.55 -15.95 -8.30
C LEU A 235 8.02 -15.96 -8.16
N LEU A 236 7.50 -16.42 -7.01
CA LEU A 236 6.06 -16.51 -6.75
C LEU A 236 5.33 -15.16 -6.83
N SER A 237 6.02 -14.05 -6.50
CA SER A 237 5.45 -12.70 -6.53
C SER A 237 5.83 -11.88 -7.77
N ALA A 238 6.45 -12.51 -8.79
CA ALA A 238 6.97 -11.84 -9.98
C ALA A 238 5.92 -10.99 -10.72
N HIS A 239 4.67 -11.48 -10.80
CA HIS A 239 3.53 -10.76 -11.40
C HIS A 239 3.26 -9.39 -10.78
N GLN A 240 3.66 -9.18 -9.53
CA GLN A 240 3.46 -7.91 -8.84
C GLN A 240 4.67 -6.99 -9.00
N TRP A 241 5.88 -7.48 -8.68
CA TRP A 241 7.06 -6.60 -8.63
C TRP A 241 7.70 -6.33 -9.98
N LEU A 242 7.73 -7.28 -10.93
CA LEU A 242 8.42 -7.06 -12.19
C LEU A 242 7.73 -5.98 -13.06
N PRO A 243 6.39 -5.99 -13.24
CA PRO A 243 5.71 -4.87 -13.89
C PRO A 243 5.88 -3.55 -13.14
N ALA A 244 5.88 -3.61 -11.81
CA ALA A 244 6.03 -2.42 -10.99
C ALA A 244 7.42 -1.79 -11.10
N LEU A 245 8.49 -2.57 -11.27
CA LEU A 245 9.83 -2.04 -11.51
C LEU A 245 9.93 -1.31 -12.84
N HIS A 246 9.40 -1.89 -13.93
CA HIS A 246 9.37 -1.24 -15.23
C HIS A 246 8.58 0.09 -15.17
N PHE A 247 7.44 0.08 -14.47
CA PHE A 247 6.62 1.27 -14.33
C PHE A 247 7.23 2.32 -13.37
N ALA A 248 7.90 1.90 -12.30
CA ALA A 248 8.50 2.80 -11.32
C ALA A 248 9.52 3.75 -11.97
N ALA A 249 10.35 3.25 -12.90
CA ALA A 249 11.37 4.01 -13.62
C ALA A 249 10.81 5.19 -14.45
N ARG A 250 9.53 5.12 -14.83
CA ARG A 250 8.80 6.10 -15.67
C ARG A 250 7.69 6.84 -14.92
N SER A 251 7.58 6.60 -13.61
CA SER A 251 6.63 7.26 -12.73
C SER A 251 7.23 8.53 -12.12
N GLY A 252 6.38 9.42 -11.61
CA GLY A 252 6.83 10.61 -10.85
C GLY A 252 7.60 10.30 -9.56
N ARG A 253 7.85 9.02 -9.23
CA ARG A 253 8.67 8.59 -8.08
C ARG A 253 10.15 8.38 -8.40
N ALA A 254 10.52 8.21 -9.67
CA ALA A 254 11.92 7.97 -10.04
C ALA A 254 12.80 9.22 -9.93
N ARG A 255 12.20 10.42 -10.00
CA ARG A 255 12.87 11.72 -9.92
C ARG A 255 11.96 12.70 -9.20
N SER A 256 12.22 12.95 -7.91
CA SER A 256 11.52 14.00 -7.17
C SER A 256 12.53 15.07 -6.80
N ASP A 257 12.40 16.23 -7.44
CA ASP A 257 13.24 17.40 -7.16
C ASP A 257 12.68 18.25 -5.98
N ASP A 258 11.66 17.75 -5.27
CA ASP A 258 11.03 18.41 -4.13
C ASP A 258 11.97 18.37 -2.90
N PRO A 259 12.49 19.52 -2.41
CA PRO A 259 13.37 19.58 -1.24
C PRO A 259 12.71 19.03 0.03
N LEU A 260 11.37 19.04 0.10
CA LEU A 260 10.61 18.53 1.25
C LEU A 260 10.33 17.03 1.17
N PHE A 261 10.74 16.35 0.08
CA PHE A 261 10.44 14.94 -0.14
C PHE A 261 10.94 14.02 0.98
N HIS A 262 12.12 14.34 1.54
CA HIS A 262 12.72 13.62 2.67
C HIS A 262 12.30 14.17 4.04
N GLN A 263 11.70 15.36 4.09
CA GLN A 263 11.29 16.01 5.34
C GLN A 263 9.85 15.64 5.75
N LEU A 264 9.01 15.24 4.80
CA LEU A 264 7.64 14.82 5.06
C LEU A 264 7.60 13.57 5.94
N GLY A 265 6.89 13.62 7.06
CA GLY A 265 6.66 12.49 7.96
C GLY A 265 7.94 11.96 8.62
N THR A 266 8.96 12.81 8.80
CA THR A 266 10.11 12.52 9.67
C THR A 266 9.64 12.24 11.10
N PHE A 267 10.36 11.39 11.83
CA PHE A 267 10.20 11.23 13.27
C PHE A 267 11.12 12.25 13.97
N ALA A 268 10.63 13.01 14.94
CA ALA A 268 11.44 14.00 15.67
C ALA A 268 11.71 13.53 17.11
N ALA A 269 12.68 14.15 17.79
CA ALA A 269 12.98 13.82 19.19
C ALA A 269 11.74 13.96 20.11
N ARG A 270 10.92 14.99 19.90
CA ARG A 270 9.65 15.17 20.61
C ARG A 270 8.69 14.00 20.40
N ASP A 271 8.70 13.35 19.24
CA ASP A 271 7.80 12.24 18.92
C ASP A 271 8.12 10.98 19.77
N LEU A 272 9.25 10.94 20.48
CA LEU A 272 9.54 9.91 21.49
C LEU A 272 8.49 9.90 22.62
N LEU A 273 7.86 11.04 22.94
CA LEU A 273 6.73 11.07 23.87
C LEU A 273 5.56 10.21 23.39
N GLN A 274 5.41 10.01 22.09
CA GLN A 274 4.34 9.18 21.53
C GLN A 274 4.54 7.69 21.83
N LEU A 275 5.73 7.25 22.27
CA LEU A 275 5.96 5.89 22.77
C LEU A 275 5.10 5.60 24.02
N LEU A 276 4.96 6.60 24.88
CA LEU A 276 4.27 6.52 26.18
C LEU A 276 2.76 6.68 26.01
N ALA A 277 2.34 7.73 25.31
CA ALA A 277 0.95 8.11 25.20
C ALA A 277 0.65 8.62 23.78
N PRO A 278 -0.32 8.03 23.07
CA PRO A 278 -0.59 8.36 21.69
C PRO A 278 -1.40 9.66 21.59
N ALA A 279 -1.18 10.46 20.53
CA ALA A 279 -1.91 11.71 20.26
C ALA A 279 -1.87 12.76 21.40
N THR A 280 -0.76 12.84 22.13
CA THR A 280 -0.54 13.83 23.20
C THR A 280 0.08 15.13 22.72
N LEU A 281 0.74 15.11 21.56
CA LEU A 281 1.39 16.28 20.97
C LEU A 281 0.49 16.95 19.92
N GLY A 282 0.54 18.27 19.89
CA GLY A 282 -0.09 19.09 18.86
C GLY A 282 0.51 18.87 17.46
N PRO A 283 -0.21 19.28 16.41
CA PRO A 283 0.26 19.14 15.03
C PRO A 283 1.55 19.95 14.83
N ARG A 284 2.44 19.46 13.95
CA ARG A 284 3.55 20.26 13.41
C ARG A 284 3.57 20.24 11.89
N PRO A 285 4.13 21.29 11.26
CA PRO A 285 4.38 21.29 9.83
C PRO A 285 5.16 20.02 9.40
N GLY A 286 4.68 19.39 8.32
CA GLY A 286 5.34 18.21 7.74
C GLY A 286 5.17 16.90 8.51
N ALA A 287 4.70 16.89 9.77
CA ALA A 287 4.40 15.64 10.46
C ALA A 287 3.18 14.94 9.87
N LEU A 288 3.27 13.61 9.84
CA LEU A 288 2.13 12.75 9.56
C LEU A 288 1.83 11.99 10.86
N PRO A 289 0.75 12.32 11.60
CA PRO A 289 0.50 11.76 12.93
C PRO A 289 0.48 10.24 13.00
N TRP A 290 0.08 9.57 11.91
CA TRP A 290 0.11 8.11 11.80
C TRP A 290 1.49 7.52 11.53
N GLU A 291 2.44 8.29 10.97
CA GLU A 291 3.83 7.87 10.77
C GLU A 291 4.69 8.14 12.02
N THR A 292 4.30 9.09 12.88
CA THR A 292 4.99 9.40 14.14
C THR A 292 4.40 8.71 15.36
N CYS A 293 3.33 7.93 15.20
CA CYS A 293 2.71 7.18 16.29
C CYS A 293 3.51 5.90 16.59
N ALA A 294 4.52 6.00 17.44
CA ALA A 294 5.35 4.87 17.87
C ALA A 294 4.81 4.11 19.10
N PHE A 295 3.58 4.42 19.56
CA PHE A 295 3.03 3.99 20.85
C PHE A 295 3.21 2.50 21.16
N ILE A 296 3.78 2.22 22.33
CA ILE A 296 3.91 0.86 22.90
C ILE A 296 3.38 0.77 24.34
N GLY A 297 2.87 1.88 24.87
CA GLY A 297 2.43 1.99 26.26
C GLY A 297 3.59 2.21 27.23
N VAL A 298 3.25 2.82 28.36
CA VAL A 298 4.13 3.02 29.49
C VAL A 298 4.55 1.69 30.10
N VAL A 299 3.64 0.72 30.18
CA VAL A 299 3.96 -0.64 30.64
C VAL A 299 4.92 -1.31 29.65
N GLY A 300 4.64 -1.23 28.35
CA GLY A 300 5.50 -1.79 27.31
C GLY A 300 6.91 -1.20 27.33
N LEU A 301 7.03 0.12 27.41
CA LEU A 301 8.33 0.81 27.47
C LEU A 301 9.08 0.47 28.77
N THR A 302 8.39 0.41 29.90
CA THR A 302 9.00 0.04 31.19
C THR A 302 9.57 -1.38 31.14
N LEU A 303 8.82 -2.33 30.57
CA LEU A 303 9.31 -3.70 30.37
C LEU A 303 10.49 -3.75 29.40
N ALA A 304 10.45 -2.96 28.32
CA ALA A 304 11.56 -2.89 27.37
C ALA A 304 12.85 -2.34 28.03
N LEU A 305 12.72 -1.32 28.87
CA LEU A 305 13.84 -0.79 29.65
C LEU A 305 14.31 -1.78 30.71
N ALA A 306 13.41 -2.47 31.40
CA ALA A 306 13.77 -3.52 32.35
C ALA A 306 14.59 -4.64 31.69
N ALA A 307 14.27 -4.99 30.44
CA ALA A 307 15.08 -5.92 29.64
C ALA A 307 16.49 -5.38 29.38
N ALA A 308 16.63 -4.10 29.01
CA ALA A 308 17.93 -3.48 28.81
C ALA A 308 18.78 -3.48 30.10
N LEU A 309 18.16 -3.26 31.26
CA LEU A 309 18.82 -3.32 32.56
C LEU A 309 19.34 -4.71 32.94
N THR A 310 18.85 -5.79 32.30
CA THR A 310 19.44 -7.13 32.48
C THR A 310 20.86 -7.23 31.90
N ARG A 311 21.24 -6.30 31.01
CA ARG A 311 22.52 -6.28 30.28
C ARG A 311 22.85 -7.57 29.52
N GLN A 312 21.83 -8.40 29.25
CA GLN A 312 22.01 -9.59 28.44
C GLN A 312 22.34 -9.19 26.99
N LYS A 313 23.26 -9.91 26.34
CA LYS A 313 23.77 -9.57 25.00
C LYS A 313 22.65 -9.34 23.98
N GLY A 314 21.59 -10.14 24.02
CA GLY A 314 20.48 -9.97 23.08
C GLY A 314 19.57 -8.78 23.41
N ALA A 315 19.42 -8.41 24.69
CA ALA A 315 18.70 -7.19 25.06
C ALA A 315 19.47 -5.96 24.56
N LEU A 316 20.78 -5.90 24.80
CA LEU A 316 21.64 -4.82 24.30
C LEU A 316 21.60 -4.70 22.77
N ALA A 317 21.58 -5.83 22.06
CA ALA A 317 21.50 -5.80 20.61
C ALA A 317 20.12 -5.35 20.08
N LEU A 318 19.02 -5.68 20.77
CA LEU A 318 17.72 -5.13 20.45
C LEU A 318 17.66 -3.62 20.74
N CYS A 319 18.34 -3.14 21.79
CA CYS A 319 18.51 -1.70 22.03
C CYS A 319 19.28 -1.02 20.89
N ALA A 320 20.36 -1.65 20.38
CA ALA A 320 21.10 -1.12 19.23
C ALA A 320 20.24 -1.07 17.96
N LEU A 321 19.42 -2.11 17.73
CA LEU A 321 18.46 -2.13 16.62
C LEU A 321 17.40 -1.04 16.76
N ALA A 322 16.87 -0.82 17.97
CA ALA A 322 15.94 0.25 18.25
C ALA A 322 16.57 1.63 18.00
N GLY A 323 17.82 1.85 18.45
CA GLY A 323 18.56 3.10 18.20
C GLY A 323 18.79 3.35 16.70
N LEU A 324 19.21 2.33 15.95
CA LEU A 324 19.38 2.44 14.49
C LEU A 324 18.05 2.76 13.79
N ALA A 325 16.96 2.08 14.17
CA ALA A 325 15.64 2.34 13.62
C ALA A 325 15.16 3.79 13.89
N THR A 326 15.41 4.30 15.10
CA THR A 326 15.13 5.71 15.45
C THR A 326 15.96 6.68 14.61
N GLY A 327 17.26 6.43 14.44
CA GLY A 327 18.13 7.28 13.62
C GLY A 327 17.72 7.31 12.15
N LEU A 328 17.30 6.17 11.59
CA LEU A 328 16.73 6.10 10.25
C LEU A 328 15.39 6.83 10.17
N ALA A 329 14.56 6.74 11.21
CA ALA A 329 13.27 7.43 11.28
C ALA A 329 13.39 8.96 11.35
N PHE A 330 14.53 9.48 11.81
CA PHE A 330 14.81 10.92 11.82
C PHE A 330 15.03 11.49 10.41
N GLY A 331 15.50 10.68 9.45
CA GLY A 331 15.63 11.06 8.05
C GLY A 331 17.05 11.23 7.51
N PRO A 332 18.00 11.89 8.20
CA PRO A 332 19.34 12.13 7.66
C PRO A 332 20.04 10.86 7.18
N LEU A 333 20.02 9.79 7.99
CA LEU A 333 20.62 8.50 7.62
C LEU A 333 19.96 7.89 6.37
N GLN A 334 18.65 8.03 6.22
CA GLN A 334 17.95 7.52 5.03
C GLN A 334 18.38 8.26 3.77
N ALA A 335 18.61 9.57 3.86
CA ALA A 335 18.94 10.41 2.70
C ALA A 335 20.32 10.09 2.10
N VAL A 336 21.28 9.64 2.91
CA VAL A 336 22.65 9.31 2.46
C VAL A 336 22.84 7.86 2.02
N ILE A 337 21.98 6.93 2.42
CA ILE A 337 22.13 5.51 2.06
C ILE A 337 21.58 5.27 0.64
N PRO A 338 22.41 4.84 -0.33
CA PRO A 338 21.96 4.55 -1.68
C PRO A 338 20.79 3.55 -1.70
N GLY A 339 19.76 3.85 -2.50
CA GLY A 339 18.54 3.04 -2.58
C GLY A 339 17.50 3.37 -1.51
N LEU A 340 17.90 3.72 -0.29
CA LEU A 340 16.96 4.21 0.75
C LEU A 340 16.54 5.67 0.51
N SER A 341 17.40 6.45 -0.14
CA SER A 341 17.11 7.79 -0.65
C SER A 341 16.05 7.82 -1.75
N LEU A 342 15.65 6.68 -2.33
CA LEU A 342 14.53 6.62 -3.28
C LEU A 342 13.16 6.68 -2.58
N PHE A 343 13.13 6.47 -1.26
CA PHE A 343 11.90 6.41 -0.50
C PHE A 343 11.65 7.71 0.28
N ARG A 344 10.37 8.07 0.43
CA ARG A 344 9.91 9.20 1.24
C ARG A 344 9.43 8.73 2.62
N VAL A 345 9.17 9.67 3.51
CA VAL A 345 8.56 9.41 4.82
C VAL A 345 9.45 8.53 5.70
N PRO A 346 10.50 9.11 6.30
CA PRO A 346 11.40 8.40 7.20
C PRO A 346 10.71 7.78 8.40
N GLY A 347 9.61 8.36 8.89
CA GLY A 347 8.80 7.80 9.99
C GLY A 347 8.38 6.34 9.80
N ARG A 348 8.40 5.80 8.57
CA ARG A 348 8.14 4.38 8.31
C ARG A 348 9.13 3.42 8.96
N PHE A 349 10.34 3.87 9.32
CA PHE A 349 11.29 3.07 10.10
C PHE A 349 10.83 2.83 11.54
N VAL A 350 9.84 3.58 12.04
CA VAL A 350 9.23 3.38 13.36
C VAL A 350 8.63 1.99 13.51
N VAL A 351 8.26 1.29 12.42
CA VAL A 351 7.85 -0.12 12.50
C VAL A 351 8.95 -1.03 13.05
N LEU A 352 10.21 -0.79 12.67
CA LEU A 352 11.35 -1.58 13.16
C LEU A 352 11.66 -1.22 14.62
N LEU A 353 11.50 0.05 14.99
CA LEU A 353 11.58 0.50 16.38
C LEU A 353 10.52 -0.21 17.24
N ALA A 354 9.26 -0.18 16.81
CA ALA A 354 8.15 -0.81 17.53
C ALA A 354 8.35 -2.33 17.68
N LEU A 355 8.85 -3.00 16.64
CA LEU A 355 9.17 -4.44 16.70
C LEU A 355 10.31 -4.73 17.71
N ALA A 356 11.37 -3.93 17.70
CA ALA A 356 12.49 -4.09 18.61
C ALA A 356 12.08 -3.85 20.08
N LEU A 357 11.28 -2.79 20.33
CA LEU A 357 10.77 -2.49 21.66
C LEU A 357 9.76 -3.54 22.15
N ALA A 358 8.89 -4.06 21.28
CA ALA A 358 8.00 -5.17 21.62
C ALA A 358 8.79 -6.43 22.00
N ALA A 359 9.85 -6.76 21.25
CA ALA A 359 10.73 -7.88 21.58
C ALA A 359 11.46 -7.68 22.92
N LEU A 360 11.93 -6.45 23.20
CA LEU A 360 12.51 -6.09 24.50
C LEU A 360 11.48 -6.23 25.63
N ALA A 361 10.25 -5.75 25.45
CA ALA A 361 9.21 -5.86 26.46
C ALA A 361 8.85 -7.32 26.79
N VAL A 362 8.78 -8.19 25.77
CA VAL A 362 8.63 -9.65 25.94
C VAL A 362 9.75 -10.21 26.81
N TRP A 363 11.00 -9.84 26.50
CA TRP A 363 12.16 -10.29 27.27
C TRP A 363 12.13 -9.74 28.70
N GLY A 364 11.80 -8.47 28.89
CA GLY A 364 11.72 -7.83 30.20
C GLY A 364 10.73 -8.54 31.13
N LEU A 365 9.53 -8.82 30.62
CA LEU A 365 8.51 -9.55 31.38
C LEU A 365 8.92 -11.00 31.70
N ALA A 366 9.69 -11.64 30.80
CA ALA A 366 10.16 -12.99 31.00
C ALA A 366 11.33 -13.07 32.01
N ALA A 367 12.34 -12.21 31.88
CA ALA A 367 13.64 -12.38 32.53
C ALA A 367 14.01 -11.30 33.57
N ALA A 368 13.50 -10.07 33.48
CA ALA A 368 13.95 -8.99 34.35
C ALA A 368 13.30 -9.01 35.76
N GLY A 369 12.08 -9.56 35.86
CA GLY A 369 11.34 -9.69 37.11
C GLY A 369 10.89 -8.34 37.72
N PRO A 370 10.23 -8.37 38.88
CA PRO A 370 9.61 -7.17 39.47
C PRO A 370 10.63 -6.13 39.95
N ARG A 371 11.83 -6.54 40.39
CA ARG A 371 12.87 -5.61 40.86
C ARG A 371 13.37 -4.67 39.77
N LEU A 372 13.77 -5.23 38.62
CA LEU A 372 14.23 -4.43 37.48
C LEU A 372 13.08 -3.67 36.82
N THR A 373 11.86 -4.23 36.86
CA THR A 373 10.66 -3.51 36.39
C THR A 373 10.41 -2.25 37.23
N LEU A 374 10.57 -2.32 38.56
CA LEU A 374 10.42 -1.15 39.44
C LEU A 374 11.51 -0.10 39.20
N ALA A 375 12.77 -0.53 39.02
CA ALA A 375 13.86 0.37 38.68
C ALA A 375 13.63 1.07 37.33
N ALA A 376 13.20 0.31 36.31
CA ALA A 376 12.83 0.85 35.01
C ALA A 376 11.63 1.81 35.10
N ALA A 377 10.64 1.51 35.93
CA ALA A 377 9.47 2.38 36.13
C ALA A 377 9.88 3.74 36.68
N GLY A 378 10.84 3.80 37.62
CA GLY A 378 11.39 5.05 38.14
C GLY A 378 12.09 5.88 37.05
N VAL A 379 12.88 5.22 36.18
CA VAL A 379 13.54 5.91 35.05
C VAL A 379 12.51 6.41 34.04
N VAL A 380 11.51 5.60 33.68
CA VAL A 380 10.42 6.00 32.78
C VAL A 380 9.62 7.16 33.38
N ALA A 381 9.34 7.16 34.67
CA ALA A 381 8.66 8.25 35.36
C ALA A 381 9.46 9.56 35.27
N ALA A 382 10.77 9.51 35.56
CA ALA A 382 11.65 10.68 35.46
C ALA A 382 11.71 11.22 34.03
N LEU A 383 11.93 10.34 33.04
CA LEU A 383 11.96 10.73 31.62
C LEU A 383 10.63 11.32 31.15
N ALA A 384 9.52 10.71 31.53
CA ALA A 384 8.19 11.18 31.16
C ALA A 384 7.86 12.54 31.80
N LEU A 385 8.28 12.76 33.06
CA LEU A 385 8.13 14.05 33.71
C LEU A 385 9.00 15.12 33.03
N SER A 386 10.28 14.85 32.82
CA SER A 386 11.21 15.79 32.17
C SER A 386 10.75 16.15 30.76
N LEU A 387 10.34 15.16 29.94
CA LEU A 387 9.83 15.40 28.60
C LEU A 387 8.48 16.13 28.62
N GLY A 388 7.60 15.80 29.57
CA GLY A 388 6.31 16.47 29.73
C GLY A 388 6.45 17.95 30.08
N LEU A 389 7.39 18.29 30.97
CA LEU A 389 7.72 19.68 31.32
C LEU A 389 8.39 20.40 30.15
N ALA A 390 9.35 19.76 29.48
CA ALA A 390 10.05 20.36 28.34
C ALA A 390 9.14 20.65 27.14
N LEU A 391 8.04 19.90 27.00
CA LEU A 391 7.12 19.98 25.86
C LEU A 391 5.72 20.42 26.29
N GLU A 392 5.58 21.07 27.45
CA GLU A 392 4.29 21.45 28.03
C GLU A 392 3.44 22.28 27.06
N ALA A 393 4.05 23.27 26.41
CA ALA A 393 3.40 24.13 25.43
C ALA A 393 2.92 23.39 24.16
N GLU A 394 3.44 22.19 23.90
CA GLU A 394 3.05 21.36 22.76
C GLU A 394 2.03 20.27 23.12
N LEU A 395 1.76 20.06 24.42
CA LEU A 395 0.80 19.06 24.87
C LEU A 395 -0.62 19.51 24.56
N VAL A 396 -1.41 18.60 24.00
CA VAL A 396 -2.86 18.81 23.80
C VAL A 396 -3.58 18.92 25.15
N SER A 397 -3.10 18.18 26.15
CA SER A 397 -3.62 18.23 27.52
C SER A 397 -2.55 17.73 28.50
N VAL A 398 -2.08 18.63 29.38
CA VAL A 398 -1.13 18.30 30.45
C VAL A 398 -1.74 17.27 31.41
N ALA A 399 -2.98 17.50 31.86
CA ALA A 399 -3.69 16.56 32.74
C ALA A 399 -3.93 15.20 32.06
N GLY A 400 -4.34 15.19 30.79
CA GLY A 400 -4.55 13.97 30.02
C GLY A 400 -3.25 13.18 29.84
N TYR A 401 -2.13 13.87 29.58
CA TYR A 401 -0.80 13.26 29.54
C TYR A 401 -0.41 12.68 30.90
N ALA A 402 -0.52 13.46 31.97
CA ALA A 402 -0.18 13.05 33.32
C ALA A 402 -0.97 11.80 33.76
N LEU A 403 -2.29 11.76 33.53
CA LEU A 403 -3.10 10.57 33.83
C LEU A 403 -2.65 9.33 33.05
N ARG A 404 -2.40 9.48 31.74
CA ARG A 404 -1.98 8.37 30.86
C ARG A 404 -0.61 7.81 31.23
N VAL A 405 0.24 8.61 31.87
CA VAL A 405 1.57 8.18 32.33
C VAL A 405 1.55 7.68 33.77
N ALA A 406 0.99 8.46 34.69
CA ALA A 406 1.06 8.20 36.12
C ALA A 406 0.24 6.97 36.53
N LEU A 407 -0.96 6.76 35.95
CA LEU A 407 -1.82 5.64 36.35
C LEU A 407 -1.20 4.27 36.02
N PRO A 408 -0.70 4.00 34.78
CA PRO A 408 -0.03 2.74 34.50
C PRO A 408 1.25 2.54 35.32
N LEU A 409 2.05 3.59 35.55
CA LEU A 409 3.26 3.49 36.38
C LEU A 409 2.94 3.16 37.83
N ALA A 410 1.96 3.84 38.43
CA ALA A 410 1.54 3.58 39.80
C ALA A 410 1.01 2.15 39.95
N ALA A 411 0.17 1.69 39.03
CA ALA A 411 -0.34 0.31 39.02
C ALA A 411 0.79 -0.72 38.85
N LEU A 412 1.70 -0.52 37.89
CA LEU A 412 2.84 -1.40 37.63
C LEU A 412 3.80 -1.43 38.83
N GLY A 413 4.05 -0.28 39.45
CA GLY A 413 4.86 -0.14 40.66
C GLY A 413 4.24 -0.89 41.84
N ALA A 414 2.95 -0.69 42.10
CA ALA A 414 2.21 -1.38 43.16
C ALA A 414 2.23 -2.91 42.99
N LEU A 415 1.99 -3.41 41.77
CA LEU A 415 2.07 -4.84 41.45
C LEU A 415 3.48 -5.38 41.70
N SER A 416 4.51 -4.64 41.28
CA SER A 416 5.92 -5.05 41.43
C SER A 416 6.36 -5.05 42.90
N VAL A 417 5.95 -4.06 43.69
CA VAL A 417 6.20 -4.01 45.15
C VAL A 417 5.46 -5.14 45.87
N ALA A 418 4.21 -5.44 45.51
CA ALA A 418 3.46 -6.55 46.09
C ALA A 418 4.15 -7.90 45.81
N ALA A 419 4.70 -8.09 44.60
CA ALA A 419 5.47 -9.28 44.26
C ALA A 419 6.78 -9.37 45.04
N LEU A 420 7.52 -8.26 45.19
CA LEU A 420 8.76 -8.21 45.98
C LEU A 420 8.54 -8.47 47.47
N ARG A 421 7.38 -8.05 48.01
CA ARG A 421 6.97 -8.31 49.39
C ARG A 421 6.36 -9.71 49.59
N GLY A 422 6.39 -10.58 48.58
CA GLY A 422 5.84 -11.94 48.65
C GLY A 422 4.31 -12.03 48.70
N ARG A 423 3.58 -10.91 48.60
CA ARG A 423 2.11 -10.88 48.60
C ARG A 423 1.50 -11.33 47.27
N LEU A 424 2.30 -11.37 46.21
CA LEU A 424 1.86 -11.73 44.87
C LEU A 424 2.88 -12.69 44.23
N ALA A 425 2.43 -13.90 43.89
CA ALA A 425 3.28 -14.87 43.19
C ALA A 425 3.75 -14.32 41.83
N LEU A 426 4.99 -14.61 41.44
CA LEU A 426 5.60 -14.09 40.21
C LEU A 426 4.76 -14.39 38.95
N GLU A 427 4.18 -15.59 38.86
CA GLU A 427 3.31 -15.96 37.74
C GLU A 427 2.06 -15.06 37.68
N ARG A 428 1.42 -14.83 38.82
CA ARG A 428 0.25 -13.93 38.92
C ARG A 428 0.63 -12.49 38.59
N TRP A 429 1.80 -12.02 39.04
CA TRP A 429 2.34 -10.71 38.67
C TRP A 429 2.48 -10.57 37.15
N ARG A 430 3.06 -11.56 36.46
CA ARG A 430 3.20 -11.51 34.99
C ARG A 430 1.84 -11.37 34.29
N TRP A 431 0.83 -12.14 34.69
CA TRP A 431 -0.50 -12.04 34.09
C TRP A 431 -1.21 -10.73 34.40
N LEU A 432 -1.08 -10.18 35.61
CA LEU A 432 -1.64 -8.88 35.97
C LEU A 432 -0.95 -7.74 35.19
N VAL A 433 0.36 -7.81 34.98
CA VAL A 433 1.08 -6.87 34.12
C VAL A 433 0.59 -6.93 32.67
N VAL A 434 0.33 -8.13 32.14
CA VAL A 434 -0.29 -8.28 30.81
C VAL A 434 -1.71 -7.72 30.78
N GLY A 435 -2.49 -7.92 31.84
CA GLY A 435 -3.83 -7.32 31.96
C GLY A 435 -3.77 -5.80 31.92
N LEU A 436 -2.87 -5.19 32.70
CA LEU A 436 -2.63 -3.74 32.71
C LEU A 436 -2.20 -3.24 31.33
N LEU A 437 -1.23 -3.91 30.70
CA LEU A 437 -0.79 -3.62 29.34
C LEU A 437 -1.94 -3.70 28.32
N THR A 438 -2.81 -4.71 28.44
CA THR A 438 -3.97 -4.89 27.56
C THR A 438 -4.93 -3.71 27.69
N VAL A 439 -5.25 -3.31 28.92
CA VAL A 439 -6.11 -2.15 29.20
C VAL A 439 -5.49 -0.89 28.62
N GLU A 440 -4.20 -0.66 28.84
CA GLU A 440 -3.48 0.50 28.31
C GLU A 440 -3.51 0.56 26.77
N LEU A 441 -3.19 -0.54 26.10
CA LEU A 441 -3.17 -0.61 24.63
C LEU A 441 -4.58 -0.46 24.04
N VAL A 442 -5.59 -1.08 24.66
CA VAL A 442 -6.98 -0.94 24.23
C VAL A 442 -7.43 0.52 24.40
N ILE A 443 -7.16 1.16 25.54
CA ILE A 443 -7.47 2.59 25.75
C ILE A 443 -6.73 3.47 24.73
N GLY A 444 -5.45 3.21 24.48
CA GLY A 444 -4.66 3.94 23.49
C GLY A 444 -5.18 3.78 22.05
N GLY A 445 -5.88 2.69 21.76
CA GLY A 445 -6.52 2.43 20.47
C GLY A 445 -8.00 2.80 20.37
N MET A 446 -8.72 2.89 21.49
CA MET A 446 -10.12 3.28 21.52
C MET A 446 -10.29 4.67 20.88
N GLY A 447 -11.26 4.79 19.99
CA GLY A 447 -11.59 6.04 19.31
C GLY A 447 -10.68 6.42 18.14
N ARG A 448 -9.55 5.71 17.91
CA ARG A 448 -8.72 5.86 16.69
C ARG A 448 -9.33 5.17 15.49
N LEU A 449 -9.88 3.97 15.70
CA LEU A 449 -10.63 3.28 14.65
C LEU A 449 -12.05 3.85 14.62
N ARG A 450 -12.36 4.58 13.55
CA ARG A 450 -13.68 5.13 13.28
C ARG A 450 -14.20 4.57 11.99
N THR A 451 -15.48 4.28 11.93
CA THR A 451 -16.17 4.04 10.66
C THR A 451 -16.84 5.31 10.17
N LYS A 452 -16.99 5.42 8.85
CA LYS A 452 -17.82 6.44 8.22
C LYS A 452 -18.74 5.77 7.21
N PRO A 453 -19.90 6.36 6.92
CA PRO A 453 -20.66 5.95 5.75
C PRO A 453 -19.75 5.95 4.53
N ALA A 454 -19.78 4.88 3.75
CA ALA A 454 -19.05 4.87 2.49
C ALA A 454 -19.58 6.05 1.65
N PRO A 455 -18.72 6.95 1.14
CA PRO A 455 -19.17 8.11 0.41
C PRO A 455 -20.06 7.64 -0.74
N PRO A 456 -21.23 8.24 -0.96
CA PRO A 456 -22.04 7.85 -2.10
C PRO A 456 -21.21 8.05 -3.38
N PRO A 457 -21.36 7.19 -4.40
CA PRO A 457 -20.81 7.51 -5.71
C PRO A 457 -21.38 8.85 -6.18
N ILE A 458 -20.75 9.48 -7.18
CA ILE A 458 -21.37 10.60 -7.90
C ILE A 458 -22.84 10.21 -8.17
N PRO A 459 -23.83 11.06 -7.80
CA PRO A 459 -25.23 10.73 -7.83
C PRO A 459 -25.57 9.96 -9.09
N SER A 460 -26.25 8.83 -8.90
CA SER A 460 -26.56 7.89 -9.96
C SER A 460 -27.21 8.59 -11.16
N ALA A 461 -27.98 9.66 -10.95
CA ALA A 461 -28.55 10.51 -11.99
C ALA A 461 -27.50 11.21 -12.87
N ILE A 462 -26.43 11.80 -12.33
CA ILE A 462 -25.35 12.42 -13.15
C ILE A 462 -24.58 11.35 -13.90
N ALA A 463 -24.17 10.29 -13.21
CA ALA A 463 -23.42 9.20 -13.85
C ALA A 463 -24.28 8.50 -14.93
N ARG A 464 -25.58 8.31 -14.67
CA ARG A 464 -26.56 7.78 -15.61
C ARG A 464 -26.77 8.77 -16.76
N HIS A 465 -26.92 10.06 -16.50
CA HIS A 465 -27.06 11.08 -17.54
C HIS A 465 -25.86 11.02 -18.48
N VAL A 466 -24.62 11.10 -17.98
CA VAL A 466 -23.43 11.00 -18.83
C VAL A 466 -23.40 9.70 -19.64
N ARG A 467 -23.78 8.57 -19.04
CA ARG A 467 -23.87 7.28 -19.76
C ARG A 467 -24.94 7.27 -20.84
N LEU A 468 -26.10 7.88 -20.60
CA LEU A 468 -27.25 7.87 -21.51
C LEU A 468 -27.18 8.94 -22.60
N THR A 469 -26.61 10.12 -22.32
CA THR A 469 -26.51 11.24 -23.27
C THR A 469 -25.21 11.27 -24.05
N ALA A 470 -24.21 10.47 -23.67
CA ALA A 470 -22.98 10.27 -24.42
C ALA A 470 -22.59 8.79 -24.70
N PRO A 471 -23.51 7.85 -25.02
CA PRO A 471 -23.13 6.45 -25.24
C PRO A 471 -22.26 6.26 -26.50
N ARG A 472 -22.29 7.22 -27.43
CA ARG A 472 -21.62 7.14 -28.74
C ARG A 472 -20.46 8.13 -28.93
N GLU A 473 -20.25 9.05 -28.00
CA GLU A 473 -19.13 10.01 -28.01
C GLU A 473 -18.55 10.18 -26.61
N SER A 474 -17.60 9.30 -26.28
CA SER A 474 -17.00 9.10 -24.96
C SER A 474 -16.10 10.25 -24.50
N GLY A 475 -16.69 11.39 -24.12
CA GLY A 475 -15.97 12.48 -23.47
C GLY A 475 -15.65 12.19 -22.00
N ARG A 476 -14.61 12.84 -21.46
CA ARG A 476 -14.19 12.75 -20.06
C ARG A 476 -14.77 13.87 -19.22
N ALA A 477 -14.93 13.60 -17.93
CA ALA A 477 -15.35 14.58 -16.94
C ALA A 477 -14.17 15.16 -16.17
N LEU A 478 -14.29 16.42 -15.78
CA LEU A 478 -13.50 17.04 -14.73
C LEU A 478 -14.36 17.12 -13.46
N LEU A 479 -13.86 16.57 -12.36
CA LEU A 479 -14.52 16.66 -11.06
C LEU A 479 -13.90 17.82 -10.28
N LEU A 480 -14.71 18.80 -9.89
CA LEU A 480 -14.25 19.94 -9.08
C LEU A 480 -14.38 19.66 -7.58
N ASP A 481 -13.50 20.28 -6.80
CA ASP A 481 -13.54 20.20 -5.34
C ASP A 481 -14.93 20.63 -4.79
N PRO A 482 -15.40 20.03 -3.68
CA PRO A 482 -14.71 19.06 -2.82
C PRO A 482 -14.98 17.59 -3.19
N LEU A 483 -15.34 17.28 -4.45
CA LEU A 483 -15.56 15.90 -4.88
C LEU A 483 -14.28 15.04 -4.69
N PRO A 484 -14.39 13.77 -4.24
CA PRO A 484 -13.22 12.90 -4.13
C PRO A 484 -12.54 12.69 -5.48
N LEU A 485 -11.21 12.77 -5.50
CA LEU A 485 -10.41 12.75 -6.73
C LEU A 485 -10.64 11.50 -7.59
N ASN A 486 -10.85 10.35 -6.96
CA ASN A 486 -11.04 9.07 -7.64
C ASN A 486 -12.51 8.64 -7.75
N ALA A 487 -13.47 9.53 -7.40
CA ALA A 487 -14.91 9.22 -7.42
C ALA A 487 -15.42 8.75 -8.80
N GLY A 488 -14.69 9.06 -9.87
CA GLY A 488 -14.97 8.55 -11.21
C GLY A 488 -14.94 7.02 -11.31
N VAL A 489 -14.14 6.33 -10.50
CA VAL A 489 -14.01 4.86 -10.54
C VAL A 489 -15.33 4.19 -10.15
N ARG A 490 -15.86 4.51 -8.97
CA ARG A 490 -17.16 3.96 -8.51
C ARG A 490 -18.34 4.42 -9.34
N ALA A 491 -18.24 5.61 -9.94
CA ALA A 491 -19.26 6.12 -10.85
C ALA A 491 -19.16 5.54 -12.27
N ARG A 492 -18.10 4.78 -12.59
CA ARG A 492 -17.72 4.36 -13.96
C ARG A 492 -17.70 5.53 -14.93
N LEU A 493 -17.17 6.66 -14.48
CA LEU A 493 -17.06 7.90 -15.22
C LEU A 493 -15.60 8.13 -15.57
N LEU A 494 -15.31 8.28 -16.86
CA LEU A 494 -13.96 8.60 -17.34
C LEU A 494 -13.59 10.02 -16.92
N THR A 495 -12.47 10.21 -16.23
CA THR A 495 -12.04 11.55 -15.80
C THR A 495 -10.64 11.93 -16.29
N ILE A 496 -10.42 13.24 -16.40
CA ILE A 496 -9.11 13.80 -16.74
C ILE A 496 -8.21 14.00 -15.52
N GLY A 497 -8.81 14.12 -14.33
CA GLY A 497 -8.13 14.28 -13.04
C GLY A 497 -8.04 12.96 -12.25
N GLY A 498 -7.53 13.03 -11.03
CA GLY A 498 -7.47 11.88 -10.14
C GLY A 498 -6.18 11.83 -9.32
N TYR A 499 -6.02 10.75 -8.56
CA TYR A 499 -4.83 10.52 -7.76
C TYR A 499 -4.43 9.04 -7.76
N ILE A 500 -3.18 8.78 -8.09
CA ILE A 500 -2.53 7.49 -7.86
C ILE A 500 -1.10 7.75 -7.37
N PRO A 501 -0.61 7.01 -6.36
CA PRO A 501 0.68 7.33 -5.75
C PRO A 501 1.88 7.28 -6.71
N ALA A 502 1.81 6.48 -7.78
CA ALA A 502 2.85 6.33 -8.79
C ALA A 502 2.33 6.73 -10.19
N ALA A 503 1.80 7.95 -10.35
CA ALA A 503 1.30 8.40 -11.66
C ALA A 503 2.43 8.46 -12.73
N SER A 504 2.05 8.28 -14.00
CA SER A 504 2.94 8.47 -15.15
C SER A 504 3.52 9.89 -15.16
N GLU A 505 4.85 10.00 -15.26
CA GLU A 505 5.53 11.29 -15.27
C GLU A 505 5.14 12.13 -16.50
N ARG A 506 4.98 11.48 -17.65
CA ARG A 506 4.56 12.13 -18.89
C ARG A 506 3.18 12.79 -18.77
N PHE A 507 2.20 12.03 -18.26
CA PHE A 507 0.86 12.56 -18.05
C PHE A 507 0.83 13.65 -16.99
N ARG A 508 1.53 13.47 -15.87
CA ARG A 508 1.62 14.46 -14.80
C ARG A 508 2.17 15.79 -15.32
N ARG A 509 3.24 15.75 -16.11
CA ARG A 509 3.84 16.94 -16.74
C ARG A 509 2.87 17.64 -17.68
N TYR A 510 2.22 16.88 -18.57
CA TYR A 510 1.23 17.41 -19.48
C TYR A 510 0.10 18.12 -18.73
N PHE A 511 -0.50 17.43 -17.75
CA PHE A 511 -1.61 17.99 -16.99
C PHE A 511 -1.19 19.23 -16.20
N ALA A 512 -0.02 19.22 -15.56
CA ALA A 512 0.49 20.37 -14.82
C ALA A 512 0.63 21.61 -15.73
N LEU A 513 1.17 21.44 -16.94
CA LEU A 513 1.26 22.50 -17.94
C LEU A 513 -0.13 22.97 -18.41
N ALA A 514 -1.04 22.04 -18.68
CA ALA A 514 -2.39 22.34 -19.15
C ALA A 514 -3.22 23.07 -18.08
N ALA A 515 -3.04 22.69 -16.81
CA ALA A 515 -3.73 23.27 -15.68
C ALA A 515 -3.00 24.47 -15.06
N GLY A 516 -1.80 24.85 -15.54
CA GLY A 516 -1.06 26.01 -15.06
C GLY A 516 -0.45 25.85 -13.66
N TYR A 517 -0.08 24.64 -13.24
CA TYR A 517 0.61 24.38 -11.97
C TYR A 517 2.08 23.99 -12.18
N PRO A 518 2.95 24.22 -11.19
CA PRO A 518 4.29 23.62 -11.21
C PRO A 518 4.17 22.08 -11.23
N PRO A 519 5.02 21.38 -12.01
CA PRO A 519 4.95 19.92 -12.15
C PRO A 519 5.01 19.18 -10.83
N ALA A 520 5.72 19.71 -9.83
CA ALA A 520 6.05 19.08 -8.55
C ALA A 520 4.86 18.59 -7.69
N ARG A 521 3.63 19.07 -7.91
CA ARG A 521 2.46 18.58 -7.14
C ARG A 521 2.12 17.14 -7.54
N GLN A 522 2.23 16.19 -6.60
CA GLN A 522 1.79 14.80 -6.78
C GLN A 522 0.27 14.65 -6.93
N LEU A 523 -0.47 15.68 -6.52
CA LEU A 523 -1.93 15.75 -6.65
C LEU A 523 -2.29 16.48 -7.94
N VAL A 524 -2.97 15.76 -8.83
CA VAL A 524 -3.60 16.32 -10.03
C VAL A 524 -4.94 16.93 -9.60
N ARG A 525 -4.84 18.04 -8.86
CA ARG A 525 -5.98 18.84 -8.38
C ARG A 525 -6.21 19.98 -9.34
N PHE A 526 -7.47 20.16 -9.74
CA PHE A 526 -7.87 21.27 -10.58
C PHE A 526 -8.56 22.35 -9.72
N THR A 527 -7.89 23.48 -9.53
CA THR A 527 -8.44 24.64 -8.82
C THR A 527 -8.52 25.89 -9.72
N THR A 528 -8.18 25.79 -11.01
CA THR A 528 -8.20 26.97 -11.88
C THR A 528 -9.59 27.28 -12.40
N ARG A 529 -9.89 28.58 -12.57
CA ARG A 529 -11.13 29.09 -13.17
C ARG A 529 -11.05 29.21 -14.70
N ARG A 530 -10.01 28.68 -15.35
CA ARG A 530 -9.80 28.83 -16.81
C ARG A 530 -9.71 27.47 -17.49
N LEU A 531 -10.49 27.28 -18.55
CA LEU A 531 -10.35 26.17 -19.49
C LEU A 531 -9.22 26.48 -20.47
N SER A 532 -8.11 25.75 -20.39
CA SER A 532 -7.07 25.81 -21.41
C SER A 532 -7.37 24.85 -22.56
N PRO A 533 -6.91 25.14 -23.79
CA PRO A 533 -6.98 24.19 -24.90
C PRO A 533 -6.34 22.83 -24.56
N GLY A 534 -5.29 22.81 -23.73
CA GLY A 534 -4.64 21.59 -23.26
C GLY A 534 -5.55 20.68 -22.43
N LEU A 535 -6.45 21.23 -21.61
CA LEU A 535 -7.42 20.41 -20.88
C LEU A 535 -8.49 19.83 -21.80
N VAL A 536 -8.90 20.62 -22.80
CA VAL A 536 -9.82 20.15 -23.84
C VAL A 536 -9.19 19.00 -24.62
N ASN A 537 -7.87 19.05 -24.88
CA ASN A 537 -7.14 17.97 -25.55
C ASN A 537 -7.25 16.60 -24.85
N LEU A 538 -7.48 16.59 -23.53
CA LEU A 538 -7.68 15.38 -22.74
C LEU A 538 -9.07 14.75 -22.96
N GLY A 539 -9.78 15.12 -24.02
CA GLY A 539 -11.12 14.64 -24.34
C GLY A 539 -12.16 15.16 -23.35
N MET A 540 -11.89 16.30 -22.70
CA MET A 540 -12.79 16.89 -21.71
C MET A 540 -14.08 17.36 -22.38
N ARG A 541 -15.22 16.86 -21.88
CA ARG A 541 -16.57 17.20 -22.34
C ARG A 541 -17.45 17.71 -21.21
N TRP A 542 -17.19 17.25 -19.99
CA TRP A 542 -18.05 17.50 -18.84
C TRP A 542 -17.29 18.12 -17.68
N ILE A 543 -17.97 18.98 -16.91
CA ILE A 543 -17.54 19.42 -15.58
C ILE A 543 -18.62 19.01 -14.59
N VAL A 544 -18.23 18.28 -13.54
CA VAL A 544 -19.10 17.96 -12.41
C VAL A 544 -18.66 18.82 -11.24
N ALA A 545 -19.57 19.67 -10.76
CA ALA A 545 -19.28 20.63 -9.70
C ALA A 545 -20.45 20.76 -8.72
N PRO A 546 -20.19 21.05 -7.45
CA PRO A 546 -21.24 21.48 -6.52
C PRO A 546 -21.96 22.75 -6.98
N LYS A 547 -23.21 22.92 -6.52
CA LYS A 547 -23.94 24.18 -6.63
C LYS A 547 -23.14 25.31 -5.97
N GLY A 548 -23.14 26.50 -6.57
CA GLY A 548 -22.44 27.68 -6.07
C GLY A 548 -20.95 27.79 -6.45
N VAL A 549 -20.36 26.77 -7.09
CA VAL A 549 -18.98 26.86 -7.59
C VAL A 549 -18.93 27.73 -8.86
N ALA A 550 -18.04 28.72 -8.87
CA ALA A 550 -17.79 29.56 -10.04
C ALA A 550 -17.16 28.73 -11.18
N LEU A 551 -17.69 28.87 -12.39
CA LEU A 551 -17.28 28.08 -13.55
C LEU A 551 -16.59 28.93 -14.61
N PRO A 552 -15.70 28.30 -15.42
CA PRO A 552 -15.12 28.95 -16.59
C PRO A 552 -16.20 29.29 -17.63
N ARG A 553 -15.95 30.29 -18.48
CA ARG A 553 -16.80 30.60 -19.65
C ARG A 553 -16.77 29.44 -20.67
N GLY A 554 -17.79 29.36 -21.53
CA GLY A 554 -17.88 28.34 -22.59
C GLY A 554 -18.42 26.98 -22.13
N VAL A 555 -19.25 26.98 -21.08
CA VAL A 555 -19.93 25.80 -20.56
C VAL A 555 -21.42 26.08 -20.37
N ARG A 556 -22.25 25.08 -20.65
CA ARG A 556 -23.70 25.14 -20.47
C ARG A 556 -24.16 24.09 -19.48
N LEU A 557 -25.19 24.41 -18.70
CA LEU A 557 -25.78 23.45 -17.77
C LEU A 557 -26.43 22.30 -18.58
N ALA A 558 -26.06 21.07 -18.25
CA ALA A 558 -26.56 19.86 -18.94
C ALA A 558 -27.50 19.04 -18.06
N ALA A 559 -27.21 18.94 -16.76
CA ALA A 559 -28.06 18.25 -15.80
C ALA A 559 -27.82 18.75 -14.37
N GLU A 560 -28.80 18.55 -13.50
CA GLU A 560 -28.66 18.71 -12.05
C GLU A 560 -29.03 17.41 -11.33
N ALA A 561 -28.33 17.11 -10.24
CA ALA A 561 -28.73 16.04 -9.32
C ALA A 561 -28.37 16.41 -7.89
N GLY A 562 -29.39 16.74 -7.09
CA GLY A 562 -29.22 17.16 -5.69
C GLY A 562 -28.32 18.40 -5.59
N ALA A 563 -27.22 18.26 -4.86
CA ALA A 563 -26.24 19.34 -4.63
C ALA A 563 -25.20 19.50 -5.76
N LEU A 564 -25.27 18.69 -6.82
CA LEU A 564 -24.31 18.71 -7.92
C LEU A 564 -24.93 19.16 -9.24
N ARG A 565 -24.12 19.79 -10.07
CA ARG A 565 -24.43 20.21 -11.43
C ARG A 565 -23.42 19.60 -12.41
N LEU A 566 -23.93 19.16 -13.55
CA LEU A 566 -23.16 18.69 -14.69
C LEU A 566 -23.21 19.78 -15.77
N TRP A 567 -22.04 20.20 -16.23
CA TRP A 567 -21.89 21.21 -17.27
C TRP A 567 -21.23 20.61 -18.50
N ALA A 568 -21.79 20.86 -19.67
CA ALA A 568 -21.21 20.50 -20.96
C ALA A 568 -20.32 21.62 -21.47
N LEU A 569 -19.14 21.30 -22.00
CA LEU A 569 -18.36 22.25 -22.78
C LEU A 569 -19.11 22.57 -24.08
N GLU A 570 -19.10 23.83 -24.49
CA GLU A 570 -19.66 24.24 -25.79
C GLU A 570 -18.83 23.72 -26.97
N ARG A 571 -17.51 23.66 -26.78
CA ARG A 571 -16.56 23.16 -27.79
C ARG A 571 -15.69 22.03 -27.21
N PRO A 572 -16.23 20.82 -26.98
CA PRO A 572 -15.42 19.70 -26.51
C PRO A 572 -14.47 19.19 -27.62
N ALA A 573 -13.43 18.46 -27.24
CA ALA A 573 -12.71 17.61 -28.18
C ALA A 573 -13.18 16.16 -28.01
N PRO A 574 -13.44 15.41 -29.09
CA PRO A 574 -13.81 14.01 -28.97
C PRO A 574 -12.62 13.20 -28.46
N ARG A 575 -12.90 12.13 -27.70
CA ARG A 575 -11.85 11.27 -27.13
C ARG A 575 -11.06 10.52 -28.21
N ALA A 576 -11.63 10.27 -29.37
CA ALA A 576 -10.91 9.74 -30.52
C ALA A 576 -10.99 10.76 -31.66
N ARG A 577 -9.85 11.07 -32.28
CA ARG A 577 -9.73 12.12 -33.32
C ARG A 577 -8.88 11.62 -34.48
N ILE A 578 -9.20 12.12 -35.66
CA ILE A 578 -8.41 11.93 -36.89
C ILE A 578 -7.69 13.25 -37.17
N LEU A 579 -6.37 13.25 -37.09
CA LEU A 579 -5.53 14.43 -37.29
C LEU A 579 -4.60 14.21 -38.49
N ARG A 580 -4.63 15.14 -39.43
CA ARG A 580 -3.78 15.09 -40.63
C ARG A 580 -2.51 15.92 -40.52
N ARG A 581 -2.59 17.01 -39.76
CA ARG A 581 -1.45 17.89 -39.56
C ARG A 581 -0.64 17.38 -38.38
N THR A 582 0.67 17.29 -38.58
CA THR A 582 1.61 16.91 -37.52
C THR A 582 2.63 18.01 -37.32
N ALA A 583 2.96 18.31 -36.08
CA ALA A 583 4.13 19.09 -35.71
C ALA A 583 5.16 18.16 -35.06
N ASN A 584 6.45 18.45 -35.22
CA ASN A 584 7.51 17.69 -34.57
C ASN A 584 8.04 18.47 -33.37
N ALA A 585 8.36 17.76 -32.30
CA ALA A 585 9.08 18.26 -31.14
C ALA A 585 10.40 17.49 -30.98
N LYS A 586 11.36 18.06 -30.24
CA LYS A 586 12.64 17.42 -29.92
C LYS A 586 12.47 16.22 -29.00
N ASP A 587 11.53 16.33 -28.06
CA ASP A 587 11.21 15.28 -27.09
C ASP A 587 9.77 15.37 -26.57
N GLY A 588 9.40 14.45 -25.69
CA GLY A 588 8.09 14.43 -25.04
C GLY A 588 7.79 15.60 -24.11
N ALA A 589 8.82 16.26 -23.56
CA ALA A 589 8.64 17.43 -22.71
C ALA A 589 8.21 18.64 -23.53
N GLU A 590 8.87 18.86 -24.67
CA GLU A 590 8.52 19.91 -25.63
C GLU A 590 7.18 19.63 -26.30
N ALA A 591 6.91 18.38 -26.71
CA ALA A 591 5.60 18.00 -27.25
C ALA A 591 4.46 18.32 -26.27
N ALA A 592 4.64 17.95 -25.00
CA ALA A 592 3.69 18.30 -23.94
C ALA A 592 3.56 19.81 -23.75
N ALA A 593 4.65 20.57 -23.79
CA ALA A 593 4.61 22.02 -23.64
C ALA A 593 3.87 22.73 -24.78
N ILE A 594 4.09 22.30 -26.03
CA ILE A 594 3.41 22.87 -27.22
C ILE A 594 1.90 22.62 -27.12
N ALA A 595 1.50 21.37 -26.90
CA ALA A 595 0.10 20.97 -26.89
C ALA A 595 -0.64 21.47 -25.62
N ALA A 596 -0.06 21.31 -24.43
CA ALA A 596 -0.72 21.66 -23.17
C ALA A 596 -0.94 23.17 -23.00
N ARG A 597 -0.02 24.01 -23.50
CA ARG A 597 -0.14 25.48 -23.45
C ARG A 597 -1.01 26.05 -24.58
N GLY A 598 -1.52 25.21 -25.49
CA GLY A 598 -2.36 25.65 -26.61
C GLY A 598 -1.59 26.44 -27.67
N ARG A 599 -0.31 26.14 -27.92
CA ARG A 599 0.45 26.75 -29.03
C ARG A 599 -0.02 26.26 -30.41
N VAL A 600 -0.71 25.12 -30.43
CA VAL A 600 -1.40 24.54 -31.59
C VAL A 600 -2.82 24.17 -31.17
N ASP A 601 -3.77 24.13 -32.11
CA ASP A 601 -5.09 23.58 -31.80
C ASP A 601 -4.99 22.03 -31.75
N PRO A 602 -5.21 21.41 -30.57
CA PRO A 602 -5.16 19.96 -30.41
C PRO A 602 -6.29 19.21 -31.16
N ARG A 603 -7.24 19.92 -31.75
CA ARG A 603 -8.27 19.35 -32.63
C ARG A 603 -7.79 19.18 -34.07
N GLU A 604 -6.69 19.82 -34.44
CA GLU A 604 -6.20 19.85 -35.83
C GLU A 604 -4.79 19.30 -35.99
N VAL A 605 -3.92 19.50 -34.99
CA VAL A 605 -2.49 19.21 -35.08
C VAL A 605 -2.08 18.21 -33.99
N ALA A 606 -1.49 17.09 -34.40
CA ALA A 606 -0.80 16.16 -33.50
C ALA A 606 0.66 16.57 -33.33
N VAL A 607 1.15 16.72 -32.10
CA VAL A 607 2.58 16.98 -31.85
C VAL A 607 3.31 15.67 -31.56
N LEU A 608 4.32 15.34 -32.36
CA LEU A 608 5.03 14.08 -32.29
C LEU A 608 6.43 14.26 -31.68
N GLU A 609 6.81 13.34 -30.78
CA GLU A 609 8.17 13.31 -30.18
C GLU A 609 9.23 12.81 -31.17
N ARG A 610 8.79 12.11 -32.21
CA ARG A 610 9.63 11.55 -33.27
C ARG A 610 8.88 11.68 -34.58
N PRO A 611 9.56 12.01 -35.69
CA PRO A 611 8.96 11.98 -37.00
C PRO A 611 8.37 10.59 -37.29
N LEU A 612 7.24 10.55 -38.00
CA LEU A 612 6.72 9.29 -38.51
C LEU A 612 7.78 8.61 -39.39
N PRO A 613 7.98 7.29 -39.28
CA PRO A 613 8.80 6.56 -40.23
C PRO A 613 8.35 6.90 -41.65
N ARG A 614 9.29 7.30 -42.52
CA ARG A 614 8.99 7.51 -43.94
C ARG A 614 8.58 6.14 -44.53
N SER A 615 7.28 5.98 -44.75
CA SER A 615 6.58 4.91 -45.48
C SER A 615 6.70 3.44 -44.99
N ARG A 616 5.55 2.87 -44.60
CA ARG A 616 5.05 1.59 -45.18
C ARG A 616 3.52 1.67 -45.33
N PRO A 617 2.99 1.98 -46.52
CA PRO A 617 1.58 1.72 -46.80
C PRO A 617 1.34 0.20 -46.69
N GLN A 618 0.68 -0.24 -45.62
CA GLN A 618 0.30 -1.64 -45.45
C GLN A 618 -1.07 -1.87 -46.07
N GLY A 619 -1.14 -2.15 -47.37
CA GLY A 619 -2.37 -2.62 -47.99
C GLY A 619 -2.46 -2.30 -49.48
N ARG A 620 -2.88 -3.31 -50.27
CA ARG A 620 -3.38 -3.14 -51.63
C ARG A 620 -4.48 -2.08 -51.63
N PHE A 621 -4.46 -1.18 -52.61
CA PHE A 621 -5.60 -0.33 -52.96
C PHE A 621 -6.83 -1.22 -53.14
N VAL A 622 -7.80 -1.11 -52.24
CA VAL A 622 -9.13 -1.67 -52.45
C VAL A 622 -9.87 -0.66 -53.29
N MET A 623 -10.20 -1.02 -54.54
CA MET A 623 -11.11 -0.21 -55.36
C MET A 623 -12.45 -0.14 -54.62
N GLY A 624 -12.84 1.07 -54.20
CA GLY A 624 -14.01 1.30 -53.32
C GLY A 624 -13.68 1.78 -51.89
N GLY A 625 -12.53 2.44 -51.68
CA GLY A 625 -12.15 3.03 -50.38
C GLY A 625 -13.19 4.02 -49.81
N PRO A 626 -13.17 4.27 -48.49
CA PRO A 626 -14.19 5.09 -47.83
C PRO A 626 -14.15 6.55 -48.31
N THR A 627 -15.32 7.09 -48.67
CA THR A 627 -15.46 8.46 -49.20
C THR A 627 -15.35 9.55 -48.14
N ARG A 628 -15.44 9.19 -46.85
CA ARG A 628 -15.34 10.12 -45.71
C ARG A 628 -14.70 9.45 -44.50
N ASP A 629 -14.02 10.28 -43.72
CA ASP A 629 -13.45 9.89 -42.44
C ASP A 629 -14.53 9.60 -41.40
N ARG A 630 -14.38 8.52 -40.63
CA ARG A 630 -15.31 8.14 -39.56
C ARG A 630 -14.61 7.35 -38.46
N ILE A 631 -14.96 7.61 -37.20
CA ILE A 631 -14.61 6.76 -36.06
C ILE A 631 -15.89 6.26 -35.38
N ARG A 632 -15.94 4.97 -35.06
CA ARG A 632 -17.03 4.36 -34.28
C ARG A 632 -16.46 3.46 -33.19
N TRP A 633 -16.86 3.70 -31.94
CA TRP A 633 -16.49 2.81 -30.84
C TRP A 633 -17.31 1.52 -30.88
N ARG A 634 -16.64 0.36 -30.81
CA ARG A 634 -17.28 -0.96 -30.59
C ARG A 634 -17.24 -1.38 -29.12
N ARG A 635 -16.07 -1.26 -28.48
CA ARG A 635 -15.87 -1.67 -27.08
C ARG A 635 -14.96 -0.70 -26.34
N GLN A 636 -15.35 -0.35 -25.12
CA GLN A 636 -14.57 0.47 -24.19
C GLN A 636 -14.43 -0.27 -22.85
N GLY A 637 -13.58 -1.30 -22.82
CA GLY A 637 -13.27 -2.05 -21.59
C GLY A 637 -12.17 -1.39 -20.77
N LEU A 638 -11.88 -1.96 -19.59
CA LEU A 638 -10.84 -1.45 -18.69
C LEU A 638 -9.47 -1.42 -19.37
N ALA A 639 -9.01 -2.54 -19.92
CA ALA A 639 -7.70 -2.67 -20.58
C ALA A 639 -7.79 -3.06 -22.06
N ARG A 640 -8.97 -2.95 -22.67
CA ARG A 640 -9.27 -3.43 -24.02
C ARG A 640 -10.21 -2.47 -24.74
N LEU A 641 -9.74 -1.88 -25.83
CA LEU A 641 -10.48 -0.93 -26.66
C LEU A 641 -10.65 -1.50 -28.07
N THR A 642 -11.83 -1.29 -28.65
CA THR A 642 -12.12 -1.68 -30.04
C THR A 642 -12.90 -0.58 -30.72
N LEU A 643 -12.45 -0.16 -31.90
CA LEU A 643 -13.05 0.93 -32.67
C LEU A 643 -12.85 0.71 -34.17
N ASP A 644 -13.88 1.02 -34.94
CA ASP A 644 -13.82 1.06 -36.40
C ASP A 644 -13.40 2.45 -36.84
N VAL A 645 -12.42 2.52 -37.73
CA VAL A 645 -11.97 3.76 -38.36
C VAL A 645 -12.03 3.61 -39.86
N ALA A 646 -12.69 4.54 -40.53
CA ALA A 646 -12.62 4.70 -41.97
C ALA A 646 -11.83 5.98 -42.26
N LEU A 647 -10.82 5.90 -43.13
CA LEU A 647 -9.96 7.01 -43.51
C LEU A 647 -9.93 7.18 -45.01
N ALA A 648 -10.32 8.36 -45.49
CA ALA A 648 -10.22 8.72 -46.90
C ALA A 648 -8.77 9.01 -47.34
N ARG A 649 -7.89 9.30 -46.38
CA ARG A 649 -6.44 9.52 -46.57
C ARG A 649 -5.68 9.11 -45.30
N PRO A 650 -4.39 8.77 -45.39
CA PRO A 650 -3.58 8.46 -44.22
C PRO A 650 -3.61 9.58 -43.18
N ALA A 651 -3.73 9.22 -41.91
CA ALA A 651 -3.88 10.16 -40.80
C ALA A 651 -3.40 9.58 -39.46
N MET A 652 -3.18 10.47 -38.50
CA MET A 652 -2.96 10.10 -37.11
C MET A 652 -4.30 9.96 -36.38
N VAL A 653 -4.60 8.78 -35.86
CA VAL A 653 -5.72 8.56 -34.94
C VAL A 653 -5.22 8.77 -33.51
N VAL A 654 -5.69 9.83 -32.86
CA VAL A 654 -5.32 10.17 -31.48
C VAL A 654 -6.46 9.80 -30.54
N LEU A 655 -6.13 9.02 -29.52
CA LEU A 655 -6.99 8.71 -28.40
C LEU A 655 -6.58 9.57 -27.20
N ALA A 656 -7.53 10.26 -26.59
CA ALA A 656 -7.36 10.98 -25.33
C ALA A 656 -7.28 10.02 -24.13
N ASP A 657 -6.54 8.92 -24.30
CA ASP A 657 -6.10 7.99 -23.27
C ASP A 657 -4.61 8.21 -23.05
N ALA A 658 -4.18 8.13 -21.79
CA ALA A 658 -2.78 8.33 -21.47
C ALA A 658 -1.90 7.28 -22.17
N TYR A 659 -0.80 7.73 -22.77
CA TYR A 659 0.17 6.86 -23.41
C TYR A 659 1.00 6.11 -22.36
N ASP A 660 1.14 4.81 -22.59
CA ASP A 660 2.03 3.92 -21.87
C ASP A 660 2.59 2.86 -22.84
N PRO A 661 3.89 2.54 -22.81
CA PRO A 661 4.51 1.51 -23.64
C PRO A 661 3.89 0.13 -23.50
N GLY A 662 3.09 -0.14 -22.46
CA GLY A 662 2.32 -1.38 -22.34
C GLY A 662 1.13 -1.49 -23.29
N TRP A 663 0.77 -0.43 -24.02
CA TRP A 663 -0.24 -0.51 -25.07
C TRP A 663 0.25 -1.35 -26.26
N ARG A 664 -0.63 -2.21 -26.76
CA ARG A 664 -0.45 -2.95 -28.01
C ARG A 664 -1.66 -2.67 -28.88
N ALA A 665 -1.44 -2.46 -30.18
CA ALA A 665 -2.49 -2.17 -31.13
C ALA A 665 -2.40 -3.08 -32.36
N TRP A 666 -3.55 -3.33 -32.96
CA TRP A 666 -3.69 -4.05 -34.23
C TRP A 666 -4.70 -3.33 -35.11
N SER A 667 -4.47 -3.33 -36.41
CA SER A 667 -5.42 -2.91 -37.44
C SER A 667 -5.69 -4.10 -38.36
N ASN A 668 -6.93 -4.60 -38.42
CA ASN A 668 -7.30 -5.77 -39.21
C ASN A 668 -6.33 -6.96 -38.97
N ASP A 669 -6.09 -7.28 -37.69
CA ASP A 669 -5.14 -8.30 -37.19
C ASP A 669 -3.64 -8.01 -37.44
N ARG A 670 -3.28 -6.94 -38.14
CA ARG A 670 -1.88 -6.56 -38.35
C ARG A 670 -1.36 -5.71 -37.19
N PRO A 671 -0.21 -6.04 -36.58
CA PRO A 671 0.37 -5.24 -35.51
C PRO A 671 0.61 -3.79 -35.94
N LEU A 672 0.26 -2.87 -35.05
CA LEU A 672 0.49 -1.44 -35.21
C LEU A 672 1.24 -0.90 -33.99
N GLU A 673 2.21 -0.04 -34.22
CA GLU A 673 2.99 0.58 -33.14
C GLU A 673 2.23 1.79 -32.56
N PRO A 674 1.83 1.76 -31.28
CA PRO A 674 1.29 2.93 -30.62
C PRO A 674 2.41 3.92 -30.29
N VAL A 675 2.16 5.20 -30.55
CA VAL A 675 3.11 6.28 -30.31
C VAL A 675 2.57 7.28 -29.30
N ALA A 676 3.47 8.01 -28.64
CA ALA A 676 3.11 9.14 -27.81
C ALA A 676 2.84 10.36 -28.69
N VAL A 677 1.65 10.95 -28.55
CA VAL A 677 1.23 12.19 -29.18
C VAL A 677 1.02 13.24 -28.09
N ASP A 678 1.36 14.49 -28.38
CA ASP A 678 1.26 15.62 -27.47
C ASP A 678 2.02 15.40 -26.14
N GLY A 679 3.02 14.53 -26.16
CA GLY A 679 3.83 14.13 -25.00
C GLY A 679 3.14 13.23 -23.98
N ALA A 680 1.84 12.95 -24.10
CA ALA A 680 1.09 12.20 -23.07
C ALA A 680 -0.09 11.35 -23.58
N LEU A 681 -0.56 11.51 -24.81
CA LEU A 681 -1.73 10.83 -25.36
C LEU A 681 -1.35 9.70 -26.31
N LEU A 682 -2.23 8.73 -26.46
CA LEU A 682 -2.03 7.55 -27.31
C LEU A 682 -2.36 7.87 -28.78
N GLY A 683 -1.42 7.63 -29.69
CA GLY A 683 -1.60 7.82 -31.13
C GLY A 683 -1.33 6.57 -31.95
N LEU A 684 -2.01 6.46 -33.09
CA LEU A 684 -1.87 5.39 -34.08
C LEU A 684 -1.85 6.00 -35.48
N TYR A 685 -0.78 5.79 -36.23
CA TYR A 685 -0.73 6.20 -37.64
C TYR A 685 -1.40 5.13 -38.51
N LEU A 686 -2.39 5.51 -39.30
CA LEU A 686 -3.13 4.61 -40.17
C LEU A 686 -3.03 5.06 -41.63
N GLY A 687 -3.04 4.07 -42.53
CA GLY A 687 -3.19 4.30 -43.96
C GLY A 687 -4.62 4.72 -44.33
N GLU A 688 -4.87 4.84 -45.63
CA GLU A 688 -6.22 4.96 -46.17
C GLU A 688 -6.95 3.61 -46.09
N GLY A 689 -8.27 3.64 -45.90
CA GLY A 689 -9.13 2.45 -45.89
C GLY A 689 -9.97 2.28 -44.63
N GLU A 690 -10.57 1.10 -44.50
CA GLU A 690 -11.29 0.68 -43.29
C GLU A 690 -10.38 -0.13 -42.37
N HIS A 691 -10.42 0.22 -41.08
CA HIS A 691 -9.58 -0.32 -40.04
C HIS A 691 -10.44 -0.73 -38.85
N GLU A 692 -10.45 -2.02 -38.53
CA GLU A 692 -10.83 -2.49 -37.21
C GLU A 692 -9.62 -2.34 -36.30
N LEU A 693 -9.63 -1.32 -35.43
CA LEU A 693 -8.59 -1.13 -34.44
C LEU A 693 -8.92 -1.89 -33.16
N ARG A 694 -8.00 -2.76 -32.75
CA ARG A 694 -7.99 -3.40 -31.44
C ARG A 694 -6.80 -2.90 -30.64
N LEU A 695 -7.04 -2.41 -29.43
CA LEU A 695 -5.99 -2.04 -28.49
C LEU A 695 -6.12 -2.83 -27.20
N ARG A 696 -5.00 -3.29 -26.67
CA ARG A 696 -4.94 -3.99 -25.38
C ARG A 696 -3.78 -3.45 -24.56
N TYR A 697 -4.06 -3.11 -23.32
CA TYR A 697 -3.04 -2.74 -22.36
C TYR A 697 -2.53 -3.98 -21.61
N ARG A 698 -1.21 -4.16 -21.61
CA ARG A 698 -0.50 -5.11 -20.75
C ARG A 698 0.77 -4.45 -20.22
N PRO A 699 1.00 -4.39 -18.90
CA PRO A 699 2.22 -3.83 -18.36
C PRO A 699 3.47 -4.47 -18.96
N GLU A 700 4.53 -3.69 -19.10
CA GLU A 700 5.85 -4.22 -19.47
C GLU A 700 6.31 -5.28 -18.45
N GLY A 701 7.00 -6.30 -18.94
CA GLY A 701 7.43 -7.44 -18.10
C GLY A 701 6.32 -8.39 -17.67
N TRP A 702 5.04 -8.14 -17.98
CA TRP A 702 3.92 -9.02 -17.56
C TRP A 702 4.09 -10.47 -18.03
N ALA A 703 4.46 -10.69 -19.29
CA ALA A 703 4.65 -12.05 -19.82
C ALA A 703 5.83 -12.78 -19.16
N ALA A 704 6.96 -12.08 -18.98
CA ALA A 704 8.12 -12.62 -18.27
C ALA A 704 7.79 -12.94 -16.80
N ALA A 705 7.01 -12.08 -16.16
CA ALA A 705 6.52 -12.30 -14.80
C ALA A 705 5.65 -13.57 -14.68
N GLY A 706 4.86 -13.85 -15.72
CA GLY A 706 4.12 -15.11 -15.90
C GLY A 706 5.00 -16.34 -15.82
N TRP A 707 6.05 -16.36 -16.64
CA TRP A 707 7.00 -17.47 -16.66
C TRP A 707 7.76 -17.61 -15.35
N LEU A 708 8.21 -16.51 -14.74
CA LEU A 708 8.92 -16.55 -13.46
C LEU A 708 8.05 -17.08 -12.32
N ALA A 709 6.78 -16.67 -12.26
CA ALA A 709 5.85 -17.19 -11.26
C ALA A 709 5.52 -18.66 -11.50
N LEU A 710 5.37 -19.10 -12.75
CA LEU A 710 5.19 -20.51 -13.07
C LEU A 710 6.40 -21.33 -12.59
N VAL A 711 7.62 -20.88 -12.86
CA VAL A 711 8.85 -21.50 -12.33
C VAL A 711 8.82 -21.52 -10.81
N GLY A 712 8.41 -20.44 -10.15
CA GLY A 712 8.23 -20.39 -8.70
C GLY A 712 7.26 -21.44 -8.17
N VAL A 713 6.12 -21.62 -8.83
CA VAL A 713 5.12 -22.64 -8.49
C VAL A 713 5.70 -24.05 -8.66
N LEU A 714 6.37 -24.33 -9.77
CA LEU A 714 7.00 -25.63 -10.03
C LEU A 714 8.10 -25.94 -9.01
N CYS A 715 8.95 -24.97 -8.67
CA CYS A 715 9.93 -25.07 -7.60
C CYS A 715 9.25 -25.37 -6.25
N GLY A 716 8.14 -24.67 -5.94
CA GLY A 716 7.36 -24.90 -4.74
C GLY A 716 6.78 -26.32 -4.65
N LEU A 717 6.22 -26.82 -5.75
CA LEU A 717 5.71 -28.19 -5.85
C LEU A 717 6.83 -29.23 -5.68
N ALA A 718 7.99 -29.01 -6.30
CA ALA A 718 9.15 -29.88 -6.15
C ALA A 718 9.63 -29.94 -4.68
N LEU A 719 9.68 -28.80 -3.99
CA LEU A 719 10.01 -28.73 -2.56
C LEU A 719 8.98 -29.46 -1.69
N LEU A 720 7.69 -29.36 -2.03
CA LEU A 720 6.61 -30.07 -1.32
C LEU A 720 6.75 -31.59 -1.47
N VAL A 721 7.02 -32.08 -2.69
CA VAL A 721 7.26 -33.50 -2.96
C VAL A 721 8.51 -33.99 -2.21
N GLY A 722 9.60 -33.23 -2.27
CA GLY A 722 10.84 -33.54 -1.55
C GLY A 722 10.63 -33.59 -0.03
N ALA A 723 9.81 -32.70 0.52
CA ALA A 723 9.45 -32.71 1.94
C ALA A 723 8.65 -33.96 2.33
N ARG A 724 7.66 -34.35 1.51
CA ARG A 724 6.85 -35.57 1.74
C ARG A 724 7.69 -36.84 1.69
N ARG A 725 8.60 -36.96 0.71
CA ARG A 725 9.52 -38.12 0.61
C ARG A 725 10.41 -38.25 1.85
N ARG A 726 10.98 -37.14 2.34
CA ARG A 726 11.78 -37.13 3.57
C ARG A 726 10.99 -37.48 4.82
N ALA A 727 9.71 -37.10 4.89
CA ALA A 727 8.85 -37.49 5.99
C ALA A 727 8.55 -39.00 5.97
N ALA A 728 8.27 -39.57 4.80
CA ALA A 728 8.04 -41.01 4.63
C ALA A 728 9.27 -41.86 5.00
N THR A 729 10.48 -41.45 4.60
CA THR A 729 11.72 -42.16 4.95
C THR A 729 12.03 -42.12 6.45
N ARG A 730 11.61 -41.06 7.17
CA ARG A 730 11.77 -40.95 8.63
C ARG A 730 10.72 -41.76 9.41
N GLY A 731 9.53 -41.97 8.84
CA GLY A 731 8.45 -42.76 9.46
C GLY A 731 8.58 -44.28 9.28
N GLY A 732 9.33 -44.74 8.27
CA GLY A 732 9.50 -46.18 7.96
C GLY A 732 10.59 -46.92 8.75
N GLY A 733 11.36 -46.24 9.61
CA GLY A 733 12.51 -46.82 10.33
C GLY A 733 12.20 -47.47 11.68
N GLY A 734 10.93 -47.54 12.09
CA GLY A 734 10.50 -48.12 13.37
C GLY A 734 9.54 -49.28 13.19
N ARG A 735 10.01 -50.43 12.69
CA ARG A 735 9.32 -51.70 12.96
C ARG A 735 9.78 -52.18 14.35
N PRO A 736 8.88 -52.37 15.33
CA PRO A 736 9.26 -53.01 16.59
C PRO A 736 9.74 -54.43 16.28
N ALA A 737 10.87 -54.82 16.87
CA ALA A 737 11.40 -56.17 16.77
C ALA A 737 10.31 -57.18 17.18
N PRO A 738 10.17 -58.33 16.48
CA PRO A 738 9.20 -59.33 16.87
C PRO A 738 9.63 -59.88 18.24
N VAL A 739 8.74 -59.73 19.22
CA VAL A 739 8.85 -60.41 20.51
C VAL A 739 8.88 -61.91 20.21
N ARG A 740 10.04 -62.55 20.42
CA ARG A 740 10.14 -64.01 20.42
C ARG A 740 9.34 -64.51 21.62
N ARG A 741 8.38 -65.40 21.33
CA ARG A 741 7.59 -66.14 22.32
C ARG A 741 8.48 -67.05 23.15
#